data_AF-A0A963T7S8-F1
#
_entry.id   AF-A0A963T7S8-F1
#
_cell.length_a   1.000
_cell.length_b   1.000
_cell.length_c   1.000
_cell.angle_alpha   90.00
_cell.angle_beta   90.00
_cell.angle_gamma   90.00
#
_symmetry.space_group_name_H-M   'P 1'
#
loop_
_entity.id
_entity.type
_entity.pdbx_description
1 polymer ?
#
loop_
_entity_poly.entity_id
_entity_poly.type
_entity_poly.pdbx_seq_one_letter_code
_entity_poly.pdbx_strand_id
1 'polypeptide(L)'
;MTKTRRKSPKSASRSEVAGSALVAALLGAQFAEEAAAAVDDVNKSREDYWVLRNARFCRGHSEIASDDSVAHAAHVESGSQSVGDHSSHTATAGLRAFSSLVADADLARSPSALFDSPRGRVVNRNTIDDHDGHATATSPTVNDDHDDHTAGPVVVGGGQVDAPVDHTTHTGGGTPTTPSTDPTSGGGHTHATTTTGGSTGATNIPHPNDPAKQHEHMAAMNLVPVSSATHVAVNNGSWFDPNTWANGQVPGDGARVVIPQGVTVDYDGKSPASIFTVRVDGDLIFDSHTDTFMEVDTFVVTGTGKLTIGTETDPVDPNVSAVISFADNGPIDVAWDPLLLSRGLISHGTVDIHGAQKDTFLKVSVDPMHGDNTLTLETVPSGWQVGDKLVLTGTHLASIKGTAKGAPVTAQTQDEELIIKAINGNVITLDRALAYDHEGPRADLKAYVANYSRNVVFQSENGQATPVHERGHVMMMHSDDVVVKYAAFDELGRTDKSARSFDVSQLTSVTSDSNVQGRYSFHLHRTGVTDQAHPAIVEGNAVWGSPGWGFVHHDSNAILSNNAAYDVFGAAFVAETGNETGRWDHNIAIKSLGMNHSSKVVDVGPFDLGRTGTGFWFQGRLVEAVDNVAAGVPAGAGFTYFHRGTDPNNLSVDPSVSGMSDSLRYLSGVNSNMPNISIFLNNETIASQIGLEVVKANPRQDHDVRSLIDDFTAWEVLKGVHLGYTGHYTIRNLDVVGTDSAGIPLQNGAGISLGVHVFDVVVNGANIEGFSTGVYQHKTAVNGLSFMNALDRWDYVYIDVNITGATQNYSNVTANDRHLTAADLTAGRLSYSSSYAETHITQKNGVFDLQGVKTDSIGKTAGYEAWDPDLITTKELRGAIEQNGFWTTADGRRVALIEEYYADRATADVIKVGIFVEIPSSYVLSAGRFTSITPAYNGVLNQNSKAPTAVNDIANVKQGHSVVIDVLANDKDPDGDKIHLDGIFSQSSHVVDNGDGTVTYFADPNFKGQDVFYYFVQDTNGDISKAQVTVTVDV
;
A
#
# COMPACT_ATOMS: atom_id res chain seq x y z
N MET A 1 -34.74 -32.61 38.98
CA MET A 1 -35.99 -33.08 39.64
C MET A 1 -36.50 -31.98 40.57
N THR A 2 -37.82 -31.77 40.67
CA THR A 2 -38.61 -31.21 41.83
C THR A 2 -38.06 -30.03 42.67
N LYS A 3 -38.85 -29.02 43.10
CA LYS A 3 -40.26 -28.64 42.83
C LYS A 3 -40.52 -27.21 43.35
N THR A 4 -41.26 -26.45 42.57
CA THR A 4 -42.03 -25.23 42.92
C THR A 4 -42.74 -25.22 44.29
N ARG A 5 -42.94 -24.04 44.92
CA ARG A 5 -44.24 -23.29 44.92
C ARG A 5 -44.37 -22.10 45.91
N ARG A 6 -44.92 -20.97 45.39
CA ARG A 6 -45.96 -20.06 45.97
C ARG A 6 -45.61 -19.28 47.28
N LYS A 7 -46.18 -18.10 47.58
CA LYS A 7 -47.53 -17.56 47.27
C LYS A 7 -47.58 -16.01 47.43
N SER A 8 -48.51 -15.36 46.73
CA SER A 8 -48.93 -13.92 46.83
C SER A 8 -50.01 -13.74 47.95
N PRO A 9 -50.78 -12.60 48.14
CA PRO A 9 -50.94 -11.36 47.33
C PRO A 9 -51.30 -9.99 48.04
N LYS A 10 -51.48 -8.90 47.23
CA LYS A 10 -52.37 -7.69 47.42
C LYS A 10 -52.04 -6.68 48.58
N SER A 11 -52.37 -5.37 48.53
CA SER A 11 -52.98 -4.48 47.50
C SER A 11 -52.85 -2.96 47.79
N ALA A 12 -52.54 -2.16 46.75
CA ALA A 12 -53.03 -0.81 46.39
C ALA A 12 -53.23 0.36 47.42
N SER A 13 -52.42 1.42 47.24
CA SER A 13 -52.81 2.80 46.81
C SER A 13 -52.55 4.04 47.71
N ARG A 14 -52.13 5.11 47.00
CA ARG A 14 -52.12 6.58 47.29
C ARG A 14 -50.89 7.30 47.90
N SER A 15 -50.26 8.06 46.98
CA SER A 15 -49.80 9.46 47.05
C SER A 15 -48.62 9.91 47.94
N GLU A 16 -47.48 10.06 47.24
CA GLU A 16 -46.73 11.33 47.02
C GLU A 16 -45.76 11.95 48.05
N VAL A 17 -44.54 12.18 47.51
CA VAL A 17 -43.60 13.31 47.73
C VAL A 17 -42.92 13.44 49.10
N ALA A 18 -41.71 12.88 49.19
CA ALA A 18 -40.44 13.63 49.40
C ALA A 18 -39.25 12.64 49.52
N GLY A 19 -38.37 12.52 48.52
CA GLY A 19 -37.28 11.54 48.62
C GLY A 19 -36.33 11.33 47.43
N SER A 20 -36.10 12.31 46.55
CA SER A 20 -35.23 12.12 45.34
C SER A 20 -33.95 12.96 45.30
N ALA A 21 -33.61 13.70 46.37
CA ALA A 21 -32.41 14.55 46.40
C ALA A 21 -31.14 13.85 46.93
N LEU A 22 -31.26 12.69 47.59
CA LEU A 22 -30.12 12.01 48.24
C LEU A 22 -29.56 10.81 47.45
N VAL A 23 -30.30 10.31 46.45
CA VAL A 23 -29.89 9.13 45.65
C VAL A 23 -29.01 9.53 44.45
N ALA A 24 -29.27 10.69 43.83
CA ALA A 24 -28.46 11.19 42.72
C ALA A 24 -27.01 11.52 43.12
N ALA A 25 -26.80 11.99 44.36
CA ALA A 25 -25.47 12.33 44.88
C ALA A 25 -24.58 11.11 45.19
N LEU A 26 -25.16 9.94 45.51
CA LEU A 26 -24.39 8.71 45.69
C LEU A 26 -24.09 8.00 44.37
N LEU A 27 -25.01 8.01 43.40
CA LEU A 27 -24.76 7.43 42.08
C LEU A 27 -23.68 8.21 41.30
N GLY A 28 -23.72 9.55 41.33
CA GLY A 28 -22.73 10.38 40.63
C GLY A 28 -21.29 10.23 41.15
N ALA A 29 -21.09 9.87 42.42
CA ALA A 29 -19.76 9.59 42.97
C ALA A 29 -19.23 8.23 42.52
N GLN A 30 -20.12 7.23 42.40
CA GLN A 30 -19.73 5.86 42.08
C GLN A 30 -19.37 5.69 40.59
N PHE A 31 -20.07 6.39 39.68
CA PHE A 31 -19.67 6.47 38.27
C PHE A 31 -18.35 7.23 38.05
N ALA A 32 -17.99 8.18 38.92
CA ALA A 32 -16.72 8.88 38.84
C ALA A 32 -15.53 8.01 39.30
N GLU A 33 -15.73 7.15 40.32
CA GLU A 33 -14.74 6.14 40.71
C GLU A 33 -14.59 5.03 39.64
N GLU A 34 -15.68 4.57 39.00
CA GLU A 34 -15.61 3.58 37.92
C GLU A 34 -14.95 4.14 36.65
N ALA A 35 -15.22 5.40 36.27
CA ALA A 35 -14.54 6.05 35.15
C ALA A 35 -13.05 6.31 35.43
N ALA A 36 -12.69 6.70 36.66
CA ALA A 36 -11.30 6.84 37.07
C ALA A 36 -10.58 5.47 37.08
N ALA A 37 -11.24 4.42 37.56
CA ALA A 37 -10.70 3.06 37.55
C ALA A 37 -10.49 2.52 36.13
N ALA A 38 -11.40 2.79 35.18
CA ALA A 38 -11.23 2.40 33.78
C ALA A 38 -10.04 3.10 33.10
N VAL A 39 -9.81 4.38 33.39
CA VAL A 39 -8.62 5.11 32.90
C VAL A 39 -7.34 4.59 33.56
N ASP A 40 -7.39 4.21 34.84
CA ASP A 40 -6.26 3.60 35.55
C ASP A 40 -5.96 2.16 35.06
N ASP A 41 -6.97 1.39 34.64
CA ASP A 41 -6.81 0.06 34.02
C ASP A 41 -6.26 0.17 32.60
N VAL A 42 -6.64 1.19 31.82
CA VAL A 42 -6.07 1.48 30.49
C VAL A 42 -4.62 1.97 30.58
N ASN A 43 -4.27 2.74 31.62
CA ASN A 43 -2.88 3.13 31.86
C ASN A 43 -2.04 1.96 32.41
N LYS A 44 -2.61 1.10 33.27
CA LYS A 44 -1.95 -0.14 33.72
C LYS A 44 -1.80 -1.17 32.61
N SER A 45 -2.78 -1.35 31.73
CA SER A 45 -2.64 -2.26 30.57
C SER A 45 -1.60 -1.75 29.57
N ARG A 46 -1.40 -0.43 29.47
CA ARG A 46 -0.30 0.19 28.71
C ARG A 46 1.07 0.06 29.39
N GLU A 47 1.17 0.16 30.71
CA GLU A 47 2.40 -0.19 31.44
C GLU A 47 2.69 -1.70 31.39
N ASP A 48 1.67 -2.56 31.49
CA ASP A 48 1.79 -4.00 31.29
C ASP A 48 2.16 -4.34 29.84
N TYR A 49 1.80 -3.53 28.83
CA TYR A 49 2.30 -3.64 27.46
C TYR A 49 3.82 -3.43 27.39
N TRP A 50 4.34 -2.44 28.13
CA TRP A 50 5.78 -2.19 28.28
C TRP A 50 6.50 -3.27 29.12
N VAL A 51 5.82 -3.86 30.10
CA VAL A 51 6.37 -4.95 30.92
C VAL A 51 6.32 -6.29 30.18
N LEU A 52 5.31 -6.55 29.34
CA LEU A 52 5.16 -7.81 28.60
C LEU A 52 6.19 -7.96 27.46
N ARG A 53 6.64 -6.86 26.81
CA ARG A 53 7.86 -6.91 25.96
C ARG A 53 9.12 -7.22 26.78
N ASN A 54 9.21 -6.76 28.03
CA ASN A 54 10.34 -7.03 28.93
C ASN A 54 10.23 -8.36 29.72
N ALA A 55 9.11 -9.08 29.64
CA ALA A 55 8.85 -10.31 30.40
C ALA A 55 9.35 -11.60 29.73
N ARG A 56 10.09 -11.54 28.62
CA ARG A 56 10.86 -12.70 28.07
C ARG A 56 12.15 -13.01 28.87
N PHE A 57 12.22 -12.63 30.15
CA PHE A 57 13.32 -12.97 31.07
C PHE A 57 12.82 -13.49 32.44
N CYS A 58 12.39 -14.76 32.49
CA CYS A 58 12.95 -15.75 33.43
C CYS A 58 12.37 -17.15 33.20
N ARG A 59 13.23 -18.17 33.29
CA ARG A 59 12.87 -19.59 33.13
C ARG A 59 11.94 -20.08 34.24
N GLY A 60 11.05 -21.00 33.89
CA GLY A 60 10.37 -21.82 34.89
C GLY A 60 11.36 -22.66 35.70
N HIS A 61 11.31 -22.51 37.02
CA HIS A 61 11.88 -23.49 37.94
C HIS A 61 10.93 -24.67 38.07
N SER A 62 11.37 -25.86 37.65
CA SER A 62 10.81 -27.13 38.11
C SER A 62 11.72 -27.73 39.17
N GLU A 63 11.15 -28.14 40.29
CA GLU A 63 11.86 -28.82 41.36
C GLU A 63 12.13 -30.28 40.97
N ILE A 64 13.40 -30.69 40.91
CA ILE A 64 13.81 -32.06 41.26
C ILE A 64 15.09 -31.98 42.10
N ALA A 65 15.08 -32.64 43.25
CA ALA A 65 16.21 -32.67 44.18
C ALA A 65 17.12 -33.89 43.96
N SER A 66 18.43 -33.70 44.14
CA SER A 66 19.36 -34.72 44.68
C SER A 66 20.69 -34.10 45.09
N ASP A 67 21.16 -34.40 46.30
CA ASP A 67 22.50 -34.07 46.80
C ASP A 67 23.62 -34.73 45.96
N ASP A 68 24.83 -34.14 45.89
CA ASP A 68 25.93 -34.44 46.83
C ASP A 68 27.35 -34.01 46.32
N SER A 69 27.95 -33.02 46.99
CA SER A 69 29.36 -33.03 47.47
C SER A 69 30.62 -32.89 46.56
N VAL A 70 31.65 -32.22 47.13
CA VAL A 70 33.14 -32.28 46.86
C VAL A 70 33.69 -31.60 45.57
N ALA A 71 34.89 -30.95 45.51
CA ALA A 71 35.68 -30.06 46.39
C ALA A 71 36.99 -29.60 45.67
N HIS A 72 37.54 -28.40 46.00
CA HIS A 72 38.96 -27.97 45.78
C HIS A 72 39.42 -27.79 44.30
N ALA A 73 40.44 -26.98 43.92
CA ALA A 73 41.32 -25.97 44.54
C ALA A 73 41.78 -24.99 43.41
N ALA A 74 41.77 -23.66 43.57
CA ALA A 74 42.83 -22.77 44.10
C ALA A 74 44.17 -22.70 43.30
N HIS A 75 44.40 -21.58 42.60
CA HIS A 75 45.63 -20.73 42.52
C HIS A 75 45.42 -19.69 41.37
N VAL A 76 45.49 -18.35 41.48
CA VAL A 76 46.27 -17.33 42.26
C VAL A 76 47.45 -16.74 41.46
N GLU A 77 47.25 -15.47 41.04
CA GLU A 77 48.25 -14.37 40.88
C GLU A 77 49.37 -14.46 39.80
N SER A 78 49.91 -13.37 39.23
CA SER A 78 49.69 -11.91 39.39
C SER A 78 50.37 -11.07 38.27
N GLY A 79 49.80 -9.90 37.94
CA GLY A 79 50.49 -8.65 37.52
C GLY A 79 51.35 -8.61 36.23
N SER A 80 51.73 -7.46 35.67
CA SER A 80 51.28 -6.05 35.83
C SER A 80 52.00 -5.13 34.82
N GLN A 81 51.29 -4.14 34.25
CA GLN A 81 51.77 -2.83 33.74
C GLN A 81 53.05 -2.73 32.86
N SER A 82 52.92 -2.17 31.64
CA SER A 82 53.24 -0.74 31.36
C SER A 82 53.23 -0.35 29.87
N VAL A 83 52.42 0.67 29.52
CA VAL A 83 52.77 1.95 28.85
C VAL A 83 53.86 1.98 27.75
N GLY A 84 53.59 2.70 26.64
CA GLY A 84 54.63 3.59 26.06
C GLY A 84 54.95 3.56 24.56
N ASP A 85 53.93 3.69 23.70
CA ASP A 85 53.83 4.56 22.52
C ASP A 85 54.98 4.88 21.51
N HIS A 86 54.53 5.17 20.27
CA HIS A 86 55.08 6.07 19.23
C HIS A 86 56.27 5.69 18.32
N SER A 87 55.89 5.45 17.04
CA SER A 87 56.49 6.01 15.79
C SER A 87 57.92 5.57 15.37
N SER A 88 58.27 5.36 14.09
CA SER A 88 57.86 6.06 12.86
C SER A 88 58.28 5.32 11.57
N HIS A 89 57.54 5.55 10.47
CA HIS A 89 57.95 5.60 9.04
C HIS A 89 59.45 5.38 8.66
N THR A 90 59.88 4.74 7.55
CA THR A 90 59.36 4.74 6.15
C THR A 90 60.23 3.82 5.24
N ALA A 91 59.66 3.26 4.15
CA ALA A 91 60.24 2.95 2.81
C ALA A 91 61.60 2.17 2.67
N THR A 92 61.93 1.41 1.62
CA THR A 92 61.51 1.40 0.20
C THR A 92 61.87 0.05 -0.50
N ALA A 93 61.10 -0.34 -1.54
CA ALA A 93 61.33 -1.26 -2.68
C ALA A 93 62.58 -2.17 -2.83
N GLY A 94 62.42 -3.38 -3.42
CA GLY A 94 63.58 -4.10 -4.01
C GLY A 94 63.51 -5.56 -4.55
N LEU A 95 62.63 -5.88 -5.51
CA LEU A 95 62.86 -6.82 -6.67
C LEU A 95 63.49 -8.25 -6.55
N ARG A 96 62.79 -9.23 -7.18
CA ARG A 96 63.29 -10.47 -7.89
C ARG A 96 63.79 -11.65 -6.99
N ALA A 97 63.76 -12.94 -7.38
CA ALA A 97 63.54 -13.60 -8.69
C ALA A 97 63.24 -15.15 -8.60
N PHE A 98 62.68 -15.74 -9.68
CA PHE A 98 62.76 -17.15 -10.18
C PHE A 98 62.36 -18.33 -9.25
N SER A 99 61.33 -19.18 -9.53
CA SER A 99 61.02 -20.15 -10.64
C SER A 99 61.31 -21.62 -10.24
N SER A 100 60.76 -22.70 -10.81
CA SER A 100 60.04 -22.96 -12.09
C SER A 100 59.42 -24.38 -12.18
N LEU A 101 58.48 -24.58 -13.12
CA LEU A 101 58.13 -25.85 -13.85
C LEU A 101 57.43 -26.97 -13.05
N VAL A 102 56.54 -27.83 -13.60
CA VAL A 102 56.31 -28.38 -14.97
C VAL A 102 54.76 -28.41 -15.23
N ALA A 103 54.15 -27.92 -16.34
CA ALA A 103 54.06 -28.43 -17.74
C ALA A 103 53.26 -29.78 -17.90
N ASP A 104 52.49 -30.06 -18.97
CA ASP A 104 52.09 -29.28 -20.16
C ASP A 104 50.95 -29.95 -20.98
N ALA A 105 50.47 -29.26 -22.05
CA ALA A 105 49.82 -29.79 -23.28
C ALA A 105 48.35 -30.34 -23.22
N ASP A 106 47.48 -30.25 -24.24
CA ASP A 106 47.43 -29.61 -25.59
C ASP A 106 45.97 -29.72 -26.15
N LEU A 107 45.41 -28.97 -27.14
CA LEU A 107 45.77 -27.74 -27.89
C LEU A 107 44.51 -27.17 -28.62
N ALA A 108 44.59 -25.94 -29.16
CA ALA A 108 43.85 -25.39 -30.33
C ALA A 108 42.39 -24.86 -30.12
N ARG A 109 41.88 -23.84 -30.86
CA ARG A 109 42.49 -22.84 -31.78
C ARG A 109 41.59 -21.60 -32.00
N SER A 110 42.20 -20.48 -32.43
CA SER A 110 41.57 -19.30 -33.10
C SER A 110 41.97 -19.27 -34.61
N PRO A 111 41.48 -18.40 -35.56
CA PRO A 111 41.48 -16.91 -35.43
C PRO A 111 40.46 -16.03 -36.26
N SER A 112 40.24 -14.79 -35.77
CA SER A 112 40.21 -13.45 -36.46
C SER A 112 39.37 -13.07 -37.72
N ALA A 113 38.95 -11.77 -37.73
CA ALA A 113 38.80 -10.78 -38.87
C ALA A 113 37.37 -10.19 -39.09
N LEU A 114 37.11 -8.93 -39.54
CA LEU A 114 37.89 -7.66 -39.74
C LEU A 114 36.94 -6.47 -40.15
N PHE A 115 37.29 -5.21 -39.79
CA PHE A 115 36.82 -3.88 -40.34
C PHE A 115 35.29 -3.53 -40.32
N ASP A 116 34.82 -2.28 -40.31
CA ASP A 116 35.42 -0.94 -40.54
C ASP A 116 34.77 0.17 -39.66
N SER A 117 35.32 1.40 -39.66
CA SER A 117 34.77 2.63 -39.03
C SER A 117 34.31 3.66 -40.09
N PRO A 118 33.60 4.75 -39.73
CA PRO A 118 34.35 5.97 -39.37
C PRO A 118 33.72 6.87 -38.28
N ARG A 119 34.51 7.85 -37.83
CA ARG A 119 34.28 8.71 -36.66
C ARG A 119 33.48 9.98 -36.99
N GLY A 120 32.59 10.38 -36.07
CA GLY A 120 32.20 11.77 -35.84
C GLY A 120 32.99 12.36 -34.67
N ARG A 121 33.60 13.54 -34.86
CA ARG A 121 34.45 14.24 -33.86
C ARG A 121 33.62 15.33 -33.19
N VAL A 122 33.83 15.64 -31.90
CA VAL A 122 34.21 16.99 -31.39
C VAL A 122 34.32 17.06 -29.85
N VAL A 123 35.49 17.51 -29.39
CA VAL A 123 35.82 18.23 -28.14
C VAL A 123 35.35 17.69 -26.77
N ASN A 124 36.35 17.34 -25.97
CA ASN A 124 36.27 17.16 -24.52
C ASN A 124 36.72 18.46 -23.81
N ARG A 125 35.97 18.94 -22.80
CA ARG A 125 36.43 19.92 -21.77
C ARG A 125 35.50 19.94 -20.54
N ASN A 126 35.92 19.21 -19.51
CA ASN A 126 35.89 19.48 -18.06
C ASN A 126 34.82 20.34 -17.36
N THR A 127 34.58 19.91 -16.11
CA THR A 127 34.09 20.63 -14.91
C THR A 127 32.64 21.11 -14.91
N ILE A 128 31.81 20.39 -14.15
CA ILE A 128 30.64 20.92 -13.46
C ILE A 128 30.93 20.74 -11.97
N ASP A 129 31.25 21.85 -11.29
CA ASP A 129 31.01 21.99 -9.85
C ASP A 129 29.53 22.40 -9.70
N ASP A 130 28.78 21.71 -8.83
CA ASP A 130 27.49 22.21 -8.37
C ASP A 130 27.71 23.14 -7.17
N HIS A 131 27.39 24.43 -7.35
CA HIS A 131 27.33 25.40 -6.27
C HIS A 131 26.11 26.33 -6.46
N ASP A 132 25.40 26.59 -5.36
CA ASP A 132 24.23 27.48 -5.32
C ASP A 132 24.55 28.90 -5.80
N GLY A 133 23.57 29.54 -6.46
CA GLY A 133 23.69 30.95 -6.86
C GLY A 133 22.41 31.57 -7.42
N HIS A 134 21.81 32.49 -6.67
CA HIS A 134 20.70 33.34 -7.11
C HIS A 134 21.03 34.19 -8.37
N ALA A 135 20.00 34.54 -9.13
CA ALA A 135 20.01 35.72 -9.99
C ALA A 135 18.74 36.57 -9.80
N THR A 136 18.90 37.77 -9.23
CA THR A 136 17.87 38.81 -9.17
C THR A 136 17.99 39.75 -10.36
N ALA A 137 16.87 40.12 -11.00
CA ALA A 137 16.76 41.29 -11.87
C ALA A 137 15.42 41.99 -11.66
N THR A 138 15.41 43.32 -11.74
CA THR A 138 14.35 44.20 -11.22
C THR A 138 13.41 44.76 -12.31
N SER A 139 12.09 44.68 -12.08
CA SER A 139 10.97 45.64 -12.35
C SER A 139 10.97 46.61 -13.56
N PRO A 140 9.81 47.13 -14.05
CA PRO A 140 8.50 47.22 -13.34
C PRO A 140 7.21 46.92 -14.15
N THR A 141 6.08 46.72 -13.42
CA THR A 141 4.64 47.04 -13.74
C THR A 141 4.09 46.82 -15.17
N VAL A 142 2.90 46.22 -15.37
CA VAL A 142 1.55 46.81 -15.14
C VAL A 142 0.45 45.71 -15.19
N ASN A 143 -0.63 45.94 -14.43
CA ASN A 143 -2.02 45.44 -14.47
C ASN A 143 -2.61 44.66 -15.67
N ASP A 144 -3.67 43.89 -15.34
CA ASP A 144 -4.88 43.54 -16.13
C ASP A 144 -4.67 42.71 -17.43
N ASP A 145 -5.62 41.95 -17.99
CA ASP A 145 -6.91 41.40 -17.53
C ASP A 145 -7.24 40.14 -18.38
N HIS A 146 -8.30 39.43 -17.99
CA HIS A 146 -9.29 38.67 -18.79
C HIS A 146 -9.04 38.10 -20.23
N ASP A 147 -9.78 36.98 -20.45
CA ASP A 147 -10.45 36.50 -21.68
C ASP A 147 -9.82 35.43 -22.62
N ASP A 148 -10.57 34.31 -22.67
CA ASP A 148 -11.14 33.61 -23.85
C ASP A 148 -10.35 33.54 -25.16
N HIS A 149 -10.24 32.33 -25.73
CA HIS A 149 -10.56 32.14 -27.15
C HIS A 149 -11.12 30.74 -27.48
N THR A 150 -12.43 30.69 -27.69
CA THR A 150 -13.10 29.70 -28.56
C THR A 150 -12.53 29.73 -29.99
N ALA A 151 -12.32 28.55 -30.59
CA ALA A 151 -11.84 28.42 -31.99
C ALA A 151 -12.95 27.92 -32.92
N GLY A 152 -13.39 28.78 -33.84
CA GLY A 152 -14.28 28.43 -34.96
C GLY A 152 -13.52 28.00 -36.24
N PRO A 153 -14.12 27.22 -37.14
CA PRO A 153 -13.42 26.54 -38.23
C PRO A 153 -13.32 27.34 -39.54
N VAL A 154 -12.37 26.95 -40.41
CA VAL A 154 -12.19 27.50 -41.76
C VAL A 154 -12.91 26.64 -42.81
N VAL A 155 -13.60 27.30 -43.75
CA VAL A 155 -14.42 26.68 -44.82
C VAL A 155 -13.70 26.68 -46.16
N VAL A 156 -13.84 25.61 -46.95
CA VAL A 156 -13.59 25.62 -48.40
C VAL A 156 -14.71 24.91 -49.19
N GLY A 157 -15.54 25.71 -49.87
CA GLY A 157 -15.94 25.49 -51.27
C GLY A 157 -16.84 24.32 -51.70
N GLY A 158 -18.16 24.53 -51.68
CA GLY A 158 -18.98 24.54 -52.92
C GLY A 158 -19.78 23.29 -53.35
N GLY A 159 -21.10 23.47 -53.51
CA GLY A 159 -21.97 22.54 -54.29
C GLY A 159 -23.43 22.44 -53.81
N GLN A 160 -24.35 23.21 -54.40
CA GLN A 160 -25.81 23.04 -54.21
C GLN A 160 -26.35 21.82 -54.98
N VAL A 161 -27.41 21.14 -54.48
CA VAL A 161 -28.82 21.34 -54.94
C VAL A 161 -29.89 20.60 -54.08
N ASP A 162 -30.99 21.31 -53.82
CA ASP A 162 -32.41 20.92 -53.72
C ASP A 162 -32.99 19.91 -52.68
N ALA A 163 -33.58 20.52 -51.62
CA ALA A 163 -35.03 20.52 -51.33
C ALA A 163 -35.73 19.32 -50.59
N PRO A 164 -36.89 19.54 -49.91
CA PRO A 164 -37.19 18.88 -48.62
C PRO A 164 -38.54 18.14 -48.49
N VAL A 165 -38.78 17.41 -47.38
CA VAL A 165 -40.15 17.10 -46.85
C VAL A 165 -40.20 17.10 -45.31
N ASP A 166 -41.34 17.57 -44.79
CA ASP A 166 -41.85 17.69 -43.41
C ASP A 166 -42.23 16.34 -42.74
N HIS A 167 -42.28 16.29 -41.39
CA HIS A 167 -43.53 15.96 -40.66
C HIS A 167 -43.49 16.17 -39.13
N THR A 168 -44.16 17.25 -38.74
CA THR A 168 -44.92 17.53 -37.49
C THR A 168 -45.80 16.36 -36.95
N THR A 169 -46.36 16.25 -35.72
CA THR A 169 -46.31 16.91 -34.37
C THR A 169 -47.18 16.11 -33.33
N HIS A 170 -47.16 16.53 -32.04
CA HIS A 170 -48.29 16.53 -31.06
C HIS A 170 -48.55 15.43 -29.99
N THR A 171 -48.07 15.70 -28.76
CA THR A 171 -48.81 15.90 -27.46
C THR A 171 -49.89 14.94 -26.92
N GLY A 172 -49.81 14.66 -25.60
CA GLY A 172 -50.98 14.45 -24.71
C GLY A 172 -50.70 13.52 -23.51
N GLY A 173 -50.98 13.95 -22.27
CA GLY A 173 -50.69 13.17 -21.04
C GLY A 173 -51.91 12.82 -20.17
N GLY A 174 -51.71 12.12 -19.05
CA GLY A 174 -52.75 11.85 -18.03
C GLY A 174 -52.44 10.76 -17.00
N THR A 175 -52.29 11.13 -15.73
CA THR A 175 -52.39 10.32 -14.50
C THR A 175 -53.86 10.32 -13.99
N PRO A 176 -54.38 9.47 -13.04
CA PRO A 176 -53.79 9.22 -11.70
C PRO A 176 -54.19 7.95 -10.87
N THR A 177 -53.72 7.94 -9.60
CA THR A 177 -54.23 7.26 -8.36
C THR A 177 -53.85 5.80 -8.01
N THR A 178 -53.59 5.60 -6.70
CA THR A 178 -53.16 4.38 -5.96
C THR A 178 -54.32 3.73 -5.18
N PRO A 179 -54.16 2.52 -4.58
CA PRO A 179 -53.83 2.46 -3.14
C PRO A 179 -53.00 1.26 -2.61
N SER A 180 -52.26 1.54 -1.53
CA SER A 180 -51.65 0.68 -0.47
C SER A 180 -52.14 -0.78 -0.24
N THR A 181 -51.17 -1.70 -0.02
CA THR A 181 -51.12 -2.67 1.13
C THR A 181 -49.69 -3.15 1.42
N ASP A 182 -49.36 -3.30 2.71
CA ASP A 182 -48.15 -3.89 3.34
C ASP A 182 -48.62 -5.11 4.21
N PRO A 183 -47.84 -6.05 4.80
CA PRO A 183 -46.37 -6.28 4.82
C PRO A 183 -45.90 -7.75 4.55
N THR A 184 -44.57 -7.99 4.65
CA THR A 184 -43.84 -9.11 5.32
C THR A 184 -42.69 -9.80 4.55
N SER A 185 -41.48 -9.65 5.10
CA SER A 185 -40.33 -10.58 5.18
C SER A 185 -40.00 -11.57 4.04
N GLY A 186 -38.76 -11.49 3.54
CA GLY A 186 -38.08 -12.59 2.86
C GLY A 186 -36.78 -12.15 2.18
N GLY A 187 -35.63 -12.42 2.79
CA GLY A 187 -34.32 -12.13 2.19
C GLY A 187 -33.96 -13.10 1.06
N GLY A 188 -33.07 -12.67 0.17
CA GLY A 188 -32.56 -13.49 -0.94
C GLY A 188 -31.98 -12.62 -2.06
N HIS A 189 -30.70 -12.29 -1.98
CA HIS A 189 -29.98 -11.67 -3.09
C HIS A 189 -29.90 -12.68 -4.24
N THR A 190 -30.46 -12.33 -5.40
CA THR A 190 -30.50 -13.23 -6.57
C THR A 190 -29.36 -12.93 -7.53
N HIS A 191 -28.47 -13.90 -7.72
CA HIS A 191 -27.58 -13.92 -8.90
C HIS A 191 -28.40 -13.77 -10.19
N ALA A 192 -27.99 -12.86 -11.07
CA ALA A 192 -28.67 -12.61 -12.33
C ALA A 192 -28.35 -13.70 -13.37
N THR A 193 -29.07 -14.82 -13.30
CA THR A 193 -29.02 -15.85 -14.35
C THR A 193 -29.74 -15.40 -15.60
N THR A 194 -29.23 -15.83 -16.75
CA THR A 194 -29.64 -15.42 -18.10
C THR A 194 -31.10 -15.76 -18.46
N THR A 195 -31.77 -14.86 -19.19
CA THR A 195 -33.02 -15.17 -19.91
C THR A 195 -32.76 -15.44 -21.39
N THR A 196 -33.17 -16.60 -21.86
CA THR A 196 -33.03 -17.03 -23.27
C THR A 196 -34.01 -16.34 -24.21
N GLY A 197 -33.51 -15.77 -25.31
CA GLY A 197 -34.34 -15.28 -26.42
C GLY A 197 -33.49 -14.79 -27.60
N GLY A 198 -33.33 -15.63 -28.63
CA GLY A 198 -32.38 -15.35 -29.71
C GLY A 198 -32.89 -14.33 -30.75
N SER A 199 -32.14 -13.25 -30.98
CA SER A 199 -32.06 -12.54 -32.27
C SER A 199 -30.83 -11.62 -32.33
N THR A 200 -29.86 -11.98 -33.19
CA THR A 200 -28.97 -11.09 -33.94
C THR A 200 -28.42 -9.80 -33.28
N GLY A 201 -27.16 -9.83 -32.85
CA GLY A 201 -26.21 -8.76 -33.17
C GLY A 201 -26.37 -7.41 -32.47
N ALA A 202 -26.30 -7.38 -31.14
CA ALA A 202 -25.78 -6.23 -30.42
C ALA A 202 -24.44 -6.64 -29.79
N THR A 203 -23.34 -5.96 -30.14
CA THR A 203 -22.04 -6.17 -29.50
C THR A 203 -22.11 -5.58 -28.09
N ASN A 204 -22.13 -6.43 -27.06
CA ASN A 204 -21.70 -6.00 -25.72
C ASN A 204 -20.22 -5.63 -25.84
N ILE A 205 -19.94 -4.33 -25.88
CA ILE A 205 -18.59 -3.79 -25.88
C ILE A 205 -18.12 -3.73 -24.42
N PRO A 206 -17.03 -4.42 -24.04
CA PRO A 206 -16.43 -4.29 -22.71
C PRO A 206 -16.00 -2.85 -22.46
N HIS A 207 -16.21 -2.37 -21.24
CA HIS A 207 -15.92 -1.00 -20.81
C HIS A 207 -16.44 0.08 -21.80
N PRO A 208 -17.74 0.14 -22.09
CA PRO A 208 -18.30 0.99 -23.16
C PRO A 208 -18.13 2.50 -22.91
N ASN A 209 -17.75 2.89 -21.69
CA ASN A 209 -17.50 4.27 -21.26
C ASN A 209 -16.00 4.59 -21.10
N ASP A 210 -15.10 3.61 -21.31
CA ASP A 210 -13.65 3.77 -21.16
C ASP A 210 -12.93 3.27 -22.43
N PRO A 211 -12.62 4.18 -23.38
CA PRO A 211 -11.93 3.83 -24.62
C PRO A 211 -10.52 3.26 -24.43
N ALA A 212 -9.86 3.52 -23.30
CA ALA A 212 -8.52 3.01 -23.03
C ALA A 212 -8.59 1.54 -22.61
N LYS A 213 -9.41 1.21 -21.62
CA LYS A 213 -9.68 -0.20 -21.24
C LYS A 213 -10.27 -0.99 -22.42
N GLN A 214 -11.16 -0.38 -23.22
CA GLN A 214 -11.68 -1.02 -24.44
C GLN A 214 -10.55 -1.35 -25.45
N HIS A 215 -9.60 -0.44 -25.68
CA HIS A 215 -8.49 -0.66 -26.59
C HIS A 215 -7.55 -1.77 -26.10
N GLU A 216 -7.18 -1.75 -24.82
CA GLU A 216 -6.40 -2.78 -24.15
C GLU A 216 -7.06 -4.17 -24.25
N HIS A 217 -8.35 -4.26 -23.90
CA HIS A 217 -9.14 -5.49 -23.99
C HIS A 217 -9.15 -6.06 -25.41
N MET A 218 -9.44 -5.21 -26.40
CA MET A 218 -9.47 -5.64 -27.80
C MET A 218 -8.09 -6.10 -28.29
N ALA A 219 -7.00 -5.48 -27.83
CA ALA A 219 -5.64 -5.91 -28.18
C ALA A 219 -5.34 -7.32 -27.65
N ALA A 220 -5.65 -7.61 -26.39
CA ALA A 220 -5.49 -8.95 -25.82
C ALA A 220 -6.33 -10.00 -26.58
N MET A 221 -7.59 -9.70 -26.91
CA MET A 221 -8.45 -10.60 -27.70
C MET A 221 -7.95 -10.82 -29.14
N ASN A 222 -7.24 -9.85 -29.72
CA ASN A 222 -6.67 -9.93 -31.06
C ASN A 222 -5.42 -10.83 -31.15
N LEU A 223 -4.74 -11.11 -30.02
CA LEU A 223 -3.67 -12.12 -29.97
C LEU A 223 -4.24 -13.53 -30.23
N VAL A 224 -5.46 -13.78 -29.75
CA VAL A 224 -6.13 -15.09 -29.72
C VAL A 224 -7.46 -15.13 -30.49
N PRO A 225 -7.49 -14.81 -31.80
CA PRO A 225 -8.73 -14.77 -32.55
C PRO A 225 -9.24 -16.20 -32.81
N VAL A 226 -10.51 -16.46 -32.47
CA VAL A 226 -11.17 -17.77 -32.63
C VAL A 226 -11.10 -18.29 -34.08
N SER A 227 -11.06 -17.39 -35.06
CA SER A 227 -10.89 -17.72 -36.48
C SER A 227 -9.52 -18.33 -36.85
N SER A 228 -8.53 -18.24 -35.96
CA SER A 228 -7.19 -18.85 -36.13
C SER A 228 -7.02 -20.18 -35.38
N ALA A 229 -8.04 -20.64 -34.65
CA ALA A 229 -7.96 -21.83 -33.83
C ALA A 229 -7.68 -23.08 -34.67
N THR A 230 -6.68 -23.86 -34.26
CA THR A 230 -6.40 -25.20 -34.83
C THR A 230 -7.05 -26.31 -34.01
N HIS A 231 -7.34 -26.04 -32.74
CA HIS A 231 -8.02 -26.92 -31.80
C HIS A 231 -9.13 -26.14 -31.09
N VAL A 232 -10.36 -26.66 -31.12
CA VAL A 232 -11.52 -26.08 -30.43
C VAL A 232 -12.14 -27.20 -29.60
N ALA A 233 -12.32 -26.95 -28.30
CA ALA A 233 -13.01 -27.89 -27.43
C ALA A 233 -14.51 -27.94 -27.78
N VAL A 234 -15.08 -29.15 -27.85
CA VAL A 234 -16.48 -29.41 -28.24
C VAL A 234 -17.24 -30.30 -27.27
N ASN A 235 -16.54 -30.91 -26.32
CA ASN A 235 -17.08 -31.68 -25.21
C ASN A 235 -16.36 -31.28 -23.93
N ASN A 236 -17.00 -31.46 -22.77
CA ASN A 236 -16.32 -31.33 -21.48
C ASN A 236 -15.45 -32.56 -21.22
N GLY A 237 -14.29 -32.37 -20.58
CA GLY A 237 -13.40 -33.44 -20.14
C GLY A 237 -11.91 -33.13 -20.33
N SER A 238 -11.08 -34.16 -20.18
CA SER A 238 -9.62 -34.07 -20.23
C SER A 238 -9.08 -33.42 -21.51
N TRP A 239 -8.12 -32.52 -21.35
CA TRP A 239 -7.27 -31.97 -22.42
C TRP A 239 -6.60 -33.07 -23.24
N PHE A 240 -6.27 -34.20 -22.60
CA PHE A 240 -5.54 -35.31 -23.19
C PHE A 240 -6.45 -36.38 -23.82
N ASP A 241 -7.79 -36.21 -23.79
CA ASP A 241 -8.72 -37.02 -24.60
C ASP A 241 -8.92 -36.41 -26.00
N PRO A 242 -8.59 -37.13 -27.10
CA PRO A 242 -8.95 -36.71 -28.46
C PRO A 242 -10.44 -36.36 -28.66
N ASN A 243 -11.36 -36.93 -27.88
CA ASN A 243 -12.81 -36.65 -27.99
C ASN A 243 -13.20 -35.25 -27.49
N THR A 244 -12.36 -34.59 -26.69
CA THR A 244 -12.56 -33.20 -26.26
C THR A 244 -12.50 -32.24 -27.43
N TRP A 245 -11.75 -32.57 -28.49
CA TRP A 245 -11.35 -31.65 -29.55
C TRP A 245 -12.07 -31.88 -30.88
N ALA A 246 -12.50 -30.79 -31.53
CA ALA A 246 -13.27 -30.82 -32.79
C ALA A 246 -12.61 -31.58 -33.94
N ASN A 247 -11.28 -31.62 -33.96
CA ASN A 247 -10.47 -32.30 -34.98
C ASN A 247 -10.09 -33.75 -34.60
N GLY A 248 -10.50 -34.21 -33.40
CA GLY A 248 -10.16 -35.54 -32.89
C GLY A 248 -8.67 -35.72 -32.55
N GLN A 249 -7.93 -34.64 -32.24
CA GLN A 249 -6.50 -34.65 -31.90
C GLN A 249 -6.25 -33.82 -30.64
N VAL A 250 -5.34 -34.28 -29.77
CA VAL A 250 -4.87 -33.51 -28.61
C VAL A 250 -3.95 -32.37 -29.10
N PRO A 251 -4.06 -31.14 -28.55
CA PRO A 251 -3.16 -30.03 -28.88
C PRO A 251 -1.67 -30.40 -28.72
N GLY A 252 -0.91 -30.19 -29.79
CA GLY A 252 0.56 -30.34 -29.84
C GLY A 252 1.26 -29.06 -30.30
N ASP A 253 2.51 -29.18 -30.74
CA ASP A 253 3.36 -28.03 -31.10
C ASP A 253 2.69 -27.05 -32.07
N GLY A 254 2.76 -25.76 -31.74
CA GLY A 254 2.16 -24.68 -32.54
C GLY A 254 0.63 -24.63 -32.49
N ALA A 255 -0.03 -25.40 -31.61
CA ALA A 255 -1.48 -25.38 -31.51
C ALA A 255 -2.01 -23.99 -31.07
N ARG A 256 -3.17 -23.65 -31.63
CA ARG A 256 -3.98 -22.49 -31.27
C ARG A 256 -5.29 -23.01 -30.72
N VAL A 257 -5.40 -23.03 -29.40
CA VAL A 257 -6.46 -23.69 -28.64
C VAL A 257 -7.53 -22.68 -28.24
N VAL A 258 -8.80 -23.07 -28.40
CA VAL A 258 -9.96 -22.34 -27.88
C VAL A 258 -10.81 -23.29 -27.05
N ILE A 259 -11.13 -22.88 -25.82
CA ILE A 259 -12.12 -23.51 -24.94
C ILE A 259 -13.35 -22.58 -24.93
N PRO A 260 -14.43 -22.89 -25.68
CA PRO A 260 -15.58 -22.01 -25.81
C PRO A 260 -16.40 -21.87 -24.52
N GLN A 261 -17.17 -20.79 -24.41
CA GLN A 261 -18.09 -20.57 -23.30
C GLN A 261 -19.05 -21.76 -23.10
N GLY A 262 -19.16 -22.24 -21.86
CA GLY A 262 -19.97 -23.41 -21.50
C GLY A 262 -19.32 -24.76 -21.76
N VAL A 263 -18.04 -24.79 -22.17
CA VAL A 263 -17.19 -25.98 -22.19
C VAL A 263 -16.19 -25.91 -21.04
N THR A 264 -16.04 -27.01 -20.31
CA THR A 264 -15.09 -27.19 -19.20
C THR A 264 -14.02 -28.19 -19.64
N VAL A 265 -12.74 -27.80 -19.61
CA VAL A 265 -11.62 -28.70 -19.94
C VAL A 265 -10.73 -28.91 -18.72
N ASP A 266 -10.47 -30.18 -18.42
CA ASP A 266 -9.61 -30.59 -17.31
C ASP A 266 -8.18 -30.81 -17.84
N TYR A 267 -7.19 -30.10 -17.30
CA TYR A 267 -5.77 -30.28 -17.62
C TYR A 267 -5.17 -31.22 -16.58
N ASP A 268 -5.19 -32.52 -16.87
CA ASP A 268 -4.91 -33.63 -15.96
C ASP A 268 -3.60 -34.39 -16.29
N GLY A 269 -2.58 -33.68 -16.79
CA GLY A 269 -1.29 -34.29 -17.13
C GLY A 269 -0.20 -33.32 -17.58
N LYS A 270 0.91 -33.88 -18.10
CA LYS A 270 2.08 -33.13 -18.58
C LYS A 270 2.18 -33.17 -20.11
N SER A 271 2.31 -32.00 -20.73
CA SER A 271 2.62 -31.86 -22.16
C SER A 271 3.85 -30.98 -22.37
N PRO A 272 4.98 -31.51 -22.89
CA PRO A 272 6.12 -30.72 -23.34
C PRO A 272 5.91 -30.18 -24.76
N ALA A 273 4.67 -30.11 -25.23
CA ALA A 273 4.35 -29.59 -26.55
C ALA A 273 4.21 -28.06 -26.46
N SER A 274 4.94 -27.34 -27.30
CA SER A 274 4.98 -25.88 -27.24
C SER A 274 3.71 -25.28 -27.86
N ILE A 275 2.72 -24.95 -27.02
CA ILE A 275 1.43 -24.42 -27.48
C ILE A 275 1.58 -22.94 -27.85
N PHE A 276 1.12 -22.55 -29.05
CA PHE A 276 1.30 -21.15 -29.49
C PHE A 276 0.31 -20.20 -28.82
N THR A 277 -0.98 -20.54 -28.78
CA THR A 277 -1.96 -19.76 -28.01
C THR A 277 -3.00 -20.62 -27.33
N VAL A 278 -3.38 -20.25 -26.10
CA VAL A 278 -4.54 -20.78 -25.39
C VAL A 278 -5.54 -19.64 -25.15
N ARG A 279 -6.81 -19.87 -25.51
CA ARG A 279 -7.94 -18.99 -25.22
C ARG A 279 -8.99 -19.71 -24.41
N VAL A 280 -9.39 -19.12 -23.29
CA VAL A 280 -10.42 -19.65 -22.40
C VAL A 280 -11.61 -18.69 -22.35
N ASP A 281 -12.70 -19.05 -23.04
CA ASP A 281 -14.02 -18.39 -22.94
C ASP A 281 -14.98 -19.16 -22.02
N GLY A 282 -14.69 -20.44 -21.76
CA GLY A 282 -15.35 -21.32 -20.77
C GLY A 282 -14.45 -21.58 -19.57
N ASP A 283 -14.34 -22.84 -19.11
CA ASP A 283 -13.52 -23.17 -17.94
C ASP A 283 -12.29 -24.00 -18.32
N LEU A 284 -11.13 -23.65 -17.75
CA LEU A 284 -9.93 -24.49 -17.76
C LEU A 284 -9.49 -24.76 -16.32
N ILE A 285 -9.46 -26.04 -15.94
CA ILE A 285 -9.18 -26.50 -14.58
C ILE A 285 -7.92 -27.37 -14.61
N PHE A 286 -6.88 -27.01 -13.86
CA PHE A 286 -5.72 -27.86 -13.66
C PHE A 286 -5.99 -28.81 -12.48
N ASP A 287 -5.70 -30.11 -12.66
CA ASP A 287 -5.94 -31.14 -11.63
C ASP A 287 -5.11 -30.88 -10.37
N SER A 288 -5.76 -30.92 -9.19
CA SER A 288 -5.15 -30.67 -7.88
C SER A 288 -4.33 -31.85 -7.34
N HIS A 289 -4.51 -33.06 -7.90
CA HIS A 289 -3.98 -34.32 -7.35
C HIS A 289 -2.95 -35.02 -8.27
N THR A 290 -2.73 -34.49 -9.47
CA THR A 290 -1.87 -35.06 -10.51
C THR A 290 -0.91 -33.99 -11.01
N ASP A 291 0.38 -34.31 -11.14
CA ASP A 291 1.33 -33.33 -11.63
C ASP A 291 0.98 -32.86 -13.06
N THR A 292 0.87 -31.55 -13.24
CA THR A 292 0.59 -30.90 -14.52
C THR A 292 1.77 -30.06 -15.01
N PHE A 293 1.97 -30.01 -16.32
CA PHE A 293 2.96 -29.16 -16.97
C PHE A 293 2.44 -28.73 -18.34
N MET A 294 2.29 -27.42 -18.54
CA MET A 294 1.92 -26.81 -19.82
C MET A 294 3.05 -25.89 -20.29
N GLU A 295 3.51 -26.08 -21.52
CA GLU A 295 4.37 -25.12 -22.22
C GLU A 295 3.53 -24.31 -23.22
N VAL A 296 3.52 -22.98 -23.07
CA VAL A 296 2.64 -22.09 -23.85
C VAL A 296 3.29 -20.74 -24.10
N ASP A 297 3.17 -20.16 -25.29
CA ASP A 297 3.61 -18.77 -25.51
C ASP A 297 2.60 -17.79 -24.89
N THR A 298 1.38 -17.73 -25.43
CA THR A 298 0.37 -16.75 -24.99
C THR A 298 -0.93 -17.41 -24.52
N PHE A 299 -1.29 -17.18 -23.27
CA PHE A 299 -2.48 -17.71 -22.62
C PHE A 299 -3.40 -16.54 -22.25
N VAL A 300 -4.60 -16.49 -22.84
CA VAL A 300 -5.62 -15.48 -22.55
C VAL A 300 -6.87 -16.12 -21.95
N VAL A 301 -7.27 -15.68 -20.77
CA VAL A 301 -8.60 -15.94 -20.20
C VAL A 301 -9.47 -14.72 -20.52
N THR A 302 -10.63 -14.93 -21.14
CA THR A 302 -11.51 -13.83 -21.56
C THR A 302 -12.50 -13.50 -20.45
N GLY A 303 -13.22 -12.37 -20.55
CA GLY A 303 -14.15 -11.92 -19.50
C GLY A 303 -15.40 -12.80 -19.30
N THR A 304 -15.52 -13.94 -19.97
CA THR A 304 -16.51 -14.99 -19.65
C THR A 304 -15.88 -16.29 -19.17
N GLY A 305 -14.55 -16.40 -19.21
CA GLY A 305 -13.83 -17.62 -18.89
C GLY A 305 -13.31 -17.64 -17.45
N LYS A 306 -13.04 -18.85 -16.95
CA LYS A 306 -12.40 -19.09 -15.65
C LYS A 306 -11.14 -19.95 -15.80
N LEU A 307 -10.07 -19.56 -15.12
CA LEU A 307 -8.92 -20.41 -14.84
C LEU A 307 -8.97 -20.88 -13.38
N THR A 308 -8.87 -22.19 -13.17
CA THR A 308 -8.79 -22.82 -11.84
C THR A 308 -7.51 -23.64 -11.72
N ILE A 309 -6.73 -23.46 -10.65
CA ILE A 309 -5.55 -24.28 -10.30
C ILE A 309 -5.62 -24.57 -8.80
N GLY A 310 -6.37 -25.61 -8.42
CA GLY A 310 -6.84 -25.79 -7.05
C GLY A 310 -7.92 -24.76 -6.65
N THR A 311 -8.47 -24.89 -5.45
CA THR A 311 -9.45 -23.98 -4.82
C THR A 311 -9.19 -23.88 -3.30
N GLU A 312 -9.77 -22.90 -2.61
CA GLU A 312 -9.65 -22.77 -1.14
C GLU A 312 -10.03 -24.06 -0.36
N THR A 313 -10.97 -24.86 -0.88
CA THR A 313 -11.38 -26.14 -0.25
C THR A 313 -10.67 -27.38 -0.79
N ASP A 314 -9.96 -27.25 -1.91
CA ASP A 314 -9.21 -28.31 -2.58
C ASP A 314 -7.97 -27.70 -3.28
N PRO A 315 -6.96 -27.27 -2.51
CA PRO A 315 -5.73 -26.71 -3.07
C PRO A 315 -4.89 -27.79 -3.75
N VAL A 316 -3.97 -27.40 -4.62
CA VAL A 316 -3.02 -28.36 -5.25
C VAL A 316 -2.22 -29.07 -4.16
N ASP A 317 -2.25 -30.41 -4.18
CA ASP A 317 -1.68 -31.26 -3.13
C ASP A 317 -0.19 -30.93 -2.85
N PRO A 318 0.29 -30.95 -1.60
CA PRO A 318 1.67 -30.55 -1.26
C PRO A 318 2.81 -31.36 -1.88
N ASN A 319 2.51 -32.45 -2.59
CA ASN A 319 3.47 -33.29 -3.32
C ASN A 319 3.21 -33.31 -4.84
N VAL A 320 2.28 -32.48 -5.33
CA VAL A 320 1.84 -32.39 -6.73
C VAL A 320 2.29 -31.05 -7.30
N SER A 321 2.92 -31.05 -8.47
CA SER A 321 3.36 -29.83 -9.16
C SER A 321 2.38 -29.39 -10.25
N ALA A 322 1.97 -28.12 -10.27
CA ALA A 322 1.27 -27.51 -11.39
C ALA A 322 2.12 -26.40 -12.02
N VAL A 323 2.62 -26.62 -13.24
CA VAL A 323 3.58 -25.72 -13.89
C VAL A 323 3.04 -25.17 -15.21
N ILE A 324 3.09 -23.85 -15.37
CA ILE A 324 2.88 -23.14 -16.63
C ILE A 324 4.20 -22.47 -17.01
N SER A 325 4.80 -22.96 -18.09
CA SER A 325 6.09 -22.50 -18.61
C SER A 325 5.87 -21.67 -19.88
N PHE A 326 6.26 -20.41 -19.86
CA PHE A 326 6.10 -19.51 -21.00
C PHE A 326 7.18 -19.77 -22.05
N ALA A 327 6.78 -20.36 -23.17
CA ALA A 327 7.66 -20.90 -24.21
C ALA A 327 8.56 -19.82 -24.84
N ASP A 328 9.86 -20.07 -24.94
CA ASP A 328 10.80 -19.17 -25.61
C ASP A 328 10.88 -19.43 -27.10
N ASN A 329 9.88 -18.92 -27.83
CA ASN A 329 9.86 -18.92 -29.29
C ASN A 329 10.78 -17.84 -29.93
N GLY A 330 11.69 -17.22 -29.16
CA GLY A 330 12.54 -16.12 -29.61
C GLY A 330 11.77 -14.80 -29.82
N PRO A 331 12.21 -13.91 -30.73
CA PRO A 331 11.69 -12.54 -30.81
C PRO A 331 10.19 -12.46 -31.15
N ILE A 332 9.46 -11.63 -30.40
CA ILE A 332 8.03 -11.39 -30.59
C ILE A 332 7.74 -10.80 -31.99
N ASP A 333 6.78 -11.38 -32.72
CA ASP A 333 6.31 -10.85 -34.00
C ASP A 333 5.42 -9.61 -33.79
N VAL A 334 6.02 -8.42 -33.90
CA VAL A 334 5.34 -7.12 -33.79
C VAL A 334 4.26 -6.85 -34.85
N ALA A 335 4.15 -7.68 -35.89
CA ALA A 335 3.03 -7.62 -36.84
C ALA A 335 1.78 -8.37 -36.33
N TRP A 336 1.97 -9.39 -35.48
CA TRP A 336 0.90 -10.07 -34.75
C TRP A 336 0.57 -9.34 -33.45
N ASP A 337 1.59 -8.90 -32.72
CA ASP A 337 1.46 -8.20 -31.44
C ASP A 337 2.14 -6.81 -31.47
N PRO A 338 1.44 -5.79 -31.98
CA PRO A 338 1.99 -4.42 -32.05
C PRO A 338 2.11 -3.74 -30.68
N LEU A 339 1.61 -4.34 -29.58
CA LEU A 339 1.67 -3.77 -28.23
C LEU A 339 2.60 -4.56 -27.27
N LEU A 340 3.29 -5.59 -27.76
CA LEU A 340 4.13 -6.50 -26.97
C LEU A 340 3.40 -7.09 -25.73
N LEU A 341 2.11 -7.36 -25.84
CA LEU A 341 1.29 -8.01 -24.82
C LEU A 341 1.62 -9.51 -24.68
N SER A 342 1.81 -10.23 -25.79
CA SER A 342 2.46 -11.56 -25.82
C SER A 342 3.93 -11.46 -25.44
N ARG A 343 4.57 -12.46 -24.82
CA ARG A 343 4.06 -13.77 -24.35
C ARG A 343 3.75 -13.77 -22.85
N GLY A 344 2.89 -14.66 -22.35
CA GLY A 344 2.48 -14.66 -20.93
C GLY A 344 1.03 -15.10 -20.67
N LEU A 345 0.60 -15.00 -19.41
CA LEU A 345 -0.80 -15.14 -18.99
C LEU A 345 -1.45 -13.75 -18.89
N ILE A 346 -2.58 -13.59 -19.58
CA ILE A 346 -3.40 -12.37 -19.56
C ILE A 346 -4.84 -12.77 -19.23
N SER A 347 -5.31 -12.53 -18.00
CA SER A 347 -6.70 -12.77 -17.64
C SER A 347 -7.54 -11.50 -17.75
N HIS A 348 -8.75 -11.60 -18.30
CA HIS A 348 -9.85 -10.65 -18.10
C HIS A 348 -11.05 -11.27 -17.37
N GLY A 349 -10.95 -12.55 -16.99
CA GLY A 349 -12.00 -13.31 -16.31
C GLY A 349 -11.52 -13.85 -14.96
N THR A 350 -12.35 -14.67 -14.35
CA THR A 350 -12.11 -15.24 -13.01
C THR A 350 -10.81 -16.03 -12.94
N VAL A 351 -10.00 -15.77 -11.92
CA VAL A 351 -8.79 -16.56 -11.61
C VAL A 351 -8.87 -17.08 -10.18
N ASP A 352 -8.74 -18.39 -10.03
CA ASP A 352 -8.85 -19.14 -8.78
C ASP A 352 -7.64 -20.06 -8.68
N ILE A 353 -6.61 -19.66 -7.93
CA ILE A 353 -5.33 -20.37 -7.82
C ILE A 353 -5.01 -20.58 -6.35
N HIS A 354 -4.90 -21.85 -5.94
CA HIS A 354 -4.57 -22.25 -4.58
C HIS A 354 -3.52 -23.35 -4.59
N GLY A 355 -2.25 -22.96 -4.41
CA GLY A 355 -1.17 -23.89 -4.11
C GLY A 355 -1.21 -24.40 -2.66
N ALA A 356 -0.26 -25.26 -2.31
CA ALA A 356 -0.09 -25.77 -0.96
C ALA A 356 0.38 -24.67 0.00
N GLN A 357 -0.43 -24.42 1.04
CA GLN A 357 -0.15 -23.42 2.07
C GLN A 357 1.22 -23.62 2.73
N LYS A 358 1.94 -22.50 2.92
CA LYS A 358 3.28 -22.46 3.51
C LYS A 358 3.55 -21.12 4.19
N ASP A 359 4.30 -21.13 5.29
CA ASP A 359 4.84 -19.89 5.87
C ASP A 359 5.83 -19.27 4.88
N THR A 360 5.64 -18.01 4.47
CA THR A 360 6.49 -17.42 3.42
C THR A 360 7.85 -16.99 3.97
N PHE A 361 7.93 -16.45 5.19
CA PHE A 361 9.20 -16.15 5.84
C PHE A 361 9.08 -16.17 7.37
N LEU A 362 10.22 -16.34 8.05
CA LEU A 362 10.30 -16.36 9.51
C LEU A 362 11.57 -15.65 10.00
N LYS A 363 11.53 -15.11 11.21
CA LYS A 363 12.70 -14.52 11.89
C LYS A 363 13.57 -15.61 12.52
N VAL A 364 14.89 -15.39 12.56
CA VAL A 364 15.82 -16.29 13.24
C VAL A 364 15.90 -15.95 14.74
N SER A 365 15.93 -16.97 15.59
CA SER A 365 16.01 -16.83 17.06
C SER A 365 17.42 -16.60 17.59
N VAL A 366 18.44 -16.87 16.76
CA VAL A 366 19.88 -16.69 17.03
C VAL A 366 20.51 -16.20 15.73
N ASP A 367 21.44 -15.25 15.82
CA ASP A 367 22.19 -14.75 14.66
C ASP A 367 22.93 -15.90 13.95
N PRO A 368 22.67 -16.16 12.66
CA PRO A 368 23.41 -17.15 11.87
C PRO A 368 24.79 -16.62 11.50
N MET A 369 25.85 -17.40 11.74
CA MET A 369 27.24 -16.97 11.53
C MET A 369 27.87 -17.65 10.31
N HIS A 370 28.91 -17.05 9.75
CA HIS A 370 29.72 -17.64 8.68
C HIS A 370 30.22 -19.03 9.12
N GLY A 371 29.99 -20.03 8.26
CA GLY A 371 30.39 -21.41 8.52
C GLY A 371 29.34 -22.26 9.24
N ASP A 372 28.26 -21.67 9.78
CA ASP A 372 27.11 -22.44 10.27
C ASP A 372 26.43 -23.18 9.10
N ASN A 373 25.89 -24.36 9.37
CA ASN A 373 25.13 -25.16 8.41
C ASN A 373 23.68 -25.42 8.88
N THR A 374 23.22 -24.66 9.88
CA THR A 374 21.88 -24.74 10.44
C THR A 374 21.32 -23.37 10.78
N LEU A 375 20.02 -23.16 10.56
CA LEU A 375 19.27 -22.00 11.06
C LEU A 375 18.36 -22.45 12.20
N THR A 376 18.20 -21.61 13.23
CA THR A 376 17.22 -21.85 14.32
C THR A 376 16.18 -20.74 14.31
N LEU A 377 14.96 -21.07 13.87
CA LEU A 377 13.87 -20.11 13.67
C LEU A 377 13.13 -19.81 14.98
N GLU A 378 12.45 -18.67 15.08
CA GLU A 378 11.64 -18.34 16.27
C GLU A 378 10.45 -19.29 16.46
N THR A 379 9.86 -19.77 15.37
CA THR A 379 8.73 -20.70 15.35
C THR A 379 9.08 -21.97 14.57
N VAL A 380 8.25 -23.02 14.69
CA VAL A 380 8.35 -24.19 13.81
C VAL A 380 7.68 -23.83 12.48
N PRO A 381 8.35 -23.94 11.33
CA PRO A 381 7.76 -23.55 10.06
C PRO A 381 6.65 -24.50 9.62
N SER A 382 5.54 -23.93 9.17
CA SER A 382 4.43 -24.63 8.54
C SER A 382 4.67 -24.80 7.04
N GLY A 383 4.34 -25.99 6.52
CA GLY A 383 4.43 -26.34 5.10
C GLY A 383 5.84 -26.48 4.49
N TRP A 384 6.91 -26.11 5.20
CA TRP A 384 8.29 -26.21 4.70
C TRP A 384 8.74 -27.67 4.50
N GLN A 385 9.50 -27.93 3.43
CA GLN A 385 9.92 -29.28 3.03
C GLN A 385 11.43 -29.37 2.72
N VAL A 386 11.97 -30.59 2.79
CA VAL A 386 13.35 -30.86 2.33
C VAL A 386 13.42 -30.69 0.81
N GLY A 387 14.37 -29.87 0.34
CA GLY A 387 14.47 -29.44 -1.05
C GLY A 387 13.93 -28.04 -1.33
N ASP A 388 13.20 -27.43 -0.40
CA ASP A 388 12.74 -26.04 -0.55
C ASP A 388 13.92 -25.06 -0.71
N LYS A 389 13.70 -24.05 -1.56
CA LYS A 389 14.60 -22.93 -1.80
C LYS A 389 14.34 -21.81 -0.80
N LEU A 390 15.38 -21.44 -0.07
CA LEU A 390 15.37 -20.35 0.91
C LEU A 390 16.29 -19.21 0.47
N VAL A 391 15.97 -18.00 0.95
CA VAL A 391 16.90 -16.87 0.98
C VAL A 391 16.98 -16.36 2.42
N LEU A 392 18.19 -16.36 2.99
CA LEU A 392 18.50 -15.69 4.26
C LEU A 392 18.88 -14.23 3.95
N THR A 393 18.27 -13.27 4.64
CA THR A 393 18.55 -11.83 4.43
C THR A 393 19.97 -11.49 4.86
N GLY A 394 20.73 -10.80 4.01
CA GLY A 394 21.95 -10.12 4.45
C GLY A 394 21.61 -8.98 5.42
N THR A 395 22.45 -8.78 6.43
CA THR A 395 22.19 -7.83 7.52
C THR A 395 22.99 -6.54 7.43
N HIS A 396 24.10 -6.49 6.69
CA HIS A 396 24.95 -5.29 6.59
C HIS A 396 24.73 -4.52 5.28
N LEU A 397 24.76 -3.18 5.34
CA LEU A 397 24.55 -2.34 4.15
C LEU A 397 25.68 -2.47 3.12
N ALA A 398 25.32 -2.87 1.89
CA ALA A 398 26.26 -2.96 0.78
C ALA A 398 26.72 -1.59 0.25
N SER A 399 28.04 -1.39 0.16
CA SER A 399 28.63 -0.15 -0.36
C SER A 399 28.46 0.01 -1.88
N ILE A 400 27.72 1.04 -2.30
CA ILE A 400 27.58 1.44 -3.72
C ILE A 400 28.68 2.39 -4.26
N LYS A 401 29.79 2.56 -3.51
CA LYS A 401 30.87 3.50 -3.89
C LYS A 401 31.45 3.16 -5.27
N GLY A 402 31.56 4.19 -6.12
CA GLY A 402 32.12 4.07 -7.46
C GLY A 402 31.07 3.93 -8.58
N THR A 403 29.83 3.60 -8.24
CA THR A 403 28.71 3.65 -9.20
C THR A 403 28.41 5.10 -9.56
N ALA A 404 28.32 5.41 -10.86
CA ALA A 404 27.95 6.74 -11.33
C ALA A 404 26.47 7.05 -11.03
N LYS A 405 26.11 8.33 -10.88
CA LYS A 405 24.71 8.75 -10.75
C LYS A 405 23.95 8.42 -12.03
N GLY A 406 22.77 7.81 -11.90
CA GLY A 406 21.95 7.35 -13.03
C GLY A 406 22.51 6.09 -13.72
N ALA A 407 23.36 5.30 -13.05
CA ALA A 407 23.79 3.98 -13.52
C ALA A 407 23.22 2.86 -12.63
N PRO A 408 23.01 1.64 -13.14
CA PRO A 408 22.61 0.47 -12.34
C PRO A 408 23.59 0.17 -11.21
N VAL A 409 23.07 -0.20 -10.05
CA VAL A 409 23.84 -0.63 -8.87
C VAL A 409 24.03 -2.15 -8.88
N THR A 410 25.28 -2.59 -8.75
CA THR A 410 25.67 -4.02 -8.72
C THR A 410 26.31 -4.39 -7.39
N ALA A 411 25.70 -3.95 -6.27
CA ALA A 411 26.23 -4.15 -4.93
C ALA A 411 25.92 -5.57 -4.41
N GLN A 412 26.82 -6.13 -3.60
CA GLN A 412 26.62 -7.45 -2.96
C GLN A 412 25.97 -7.27 -1.60
N THR A 413 24.71 -7.69 -1.49
CA THR A 413 23.80 -7.47 -0.35
C THR A 413 23.86 -8.54 0.74
N GLN A 414 24.83 -9.47 0.67
CA GLN A 414 25.09 -10.55 1.64
C GLN A 414 23.94 -11.54 1.90
N ASP A 415 22.81 -11.41 1.19
CA ASP A 415 21.79 -12.44 1.11
C ASP A 415 22.35 -13.78 0.61
N GLU A 416 21.77 -14.87 1.11
CA GLU A 416 22.24 -16.22 0.80
C GLU A 416 21.12 -17.13 0.31
N GLU A 417 21.25 -17.58 -0.94
CA GLU A 417 20.43 -18.65 -1.50
C GLU A 417 20.87 -20.01 -0.93
N LEU A 418 19.90 -20.77 -0.42
CA LEU A 418 20.10 -21.98 0.36
C LEU A 418 19.02 -23.03 0.02
N ILE A 419 19.34 -24.31 0.23
CA ILE A 419 18.37 -25.42 0.06
C ILE A 419 18.23 -26.20 1.38
N ILE A 420 17.00 -26.52 1.77
CA ILE A 420 16.75 -27.34 2.97
C ILE A 420 17.24 -28.78 2.75
N LYS A 421 18.08 -29.29 3.66
CA LYS A 421 18.49 -30.71 3.74
C LYS A 421 17.75 -31.52 4.80
N ALA A 422 17.39 -30.90 5.92
CA ALA A 422 16.62 -31.54 6.98
C ALA A 422 15.88 -30.49 7.83
N ILE A 423 14.76 -30.90 8.41
CA ILE A 423 13.95 -30.09 9.34
C ILE A 423 13.82 -30.89 10.64
N ASN A 424 14.07 -30.26 11.78
CA ASN A 424 13.91 -30.85 13.10
C ASN A 424 13.31 -29.80 14.06
N GLY A 425 11.97 -29.73 14.11
CA GLY A 425 11.27 -28.64 14.79
C GLY A 425 11.58 -27.30 14.11
N ASN A 426 12.02 -26.32 14.89
CA ASN A 426 12.44 -25.00 14.40
C ASN A 426 13.90 -24.95 13.92
N VAL A 427 14.62 -26.08 13.86
CA VAL A 427 16.00 -26.14 13.35
C VAL A 427 16.01 -26.68 11.92
N ILE A 428 16.56 -25.88 11.00
CA ILE A 428 16.72 -26.20 9.57
C ILE A 428 18.18 -26.52 9.32
N THR A 429 18.48 -27.64 8.67
CA THR A 429 19.83 -27.97 8.17
C THR A 429 19.94 -27.59 6.70
N LEU A 430 21.02 -26.90 6.35
CA LEU A 430 21.27 -26.33 5.03
C LEU A 430 22.08 -27.28 4.13
N ASP A 431 22.10 -27.01 2.82
CA ASP A 431 22.86 -27.76 1.82
C ASP A 431 24.36 -27.47 1.81
N ARG A 432 24.72 -26.30 2.31
CA ARG A 432 26.08 -25.79 2.45
C ARG A 432 26.19 -24.99 3.75
N ALA A 433 27.42 -24.63 4.11
CA ALA A 433 27.64 -23.65 5.16
C ALA A 433 27.36 -22.23 4.65
N LEU A 434 26.98 -21.33 5.56
CA LEU A 434 26.85 -19.90 5.31
C LEU A 434 28.20 -19.28 4.94
N ALA A 435 28.16 -18.37 3.97
CA ALA A 435 29.28 -17.60 3.43
C ALA A 435 29.44 -16.22 4.10
N TYR A 436 28.44 -15.74 4.84
CA TYR A 436 28.49 -14.47 5.58
C TYR A 436 28.04 -14.62 7.03
N ASP A 437 28.39 -13.63 7.84
CA ASP A 437 27.78 -13.42 9.15
C ASP A 437 26.49 -12.61 8.96
N HIS A 438 25.41 -13.01 9.65
CA HIS A 438 24.09 -12.40 9.59
C HIS A 438 23.68 -11.86 10.97
N GLU A 439 24.62 -11.23 11.69
CA GLU A 439 24.34 -10.58 12.96
C GLU A 439 23.54 -9.29 12.78
N GLY A 440 22.61 -9.03 13.71
CA GLY A 440 22.07 -7.71 13.93
C GLY A 440 22.98 -6.86 14.83
N PRO A 441 22.93 -5.51 14.74
CA PRO A 441 23.74 -4.62 15.58
C PRO A 441 23.32 -4.63 17.06
N ARG A 442 22.16 -5.23 17.39
CA ARG A 442 21.65 -5.45 18.74
C ARG A 442 21.07 -6.86 18.88
N ALA A 443 20.92 -7.34 20.12
CA ALA A 443 20.45 -8.71 20.39
C ALA A 443 18.99 -8.98 19.98
N ASP A 444 18.16 -7.93 19.90
CA ASP A 444 16.76 -7.95 19.48
C ASP A 444 16.57 -7.85 17.95
N LEU A 445 17.56 -7.32 17.24
CA LEU A 445 17.55 -7.18 15.78
C LEU A 445 18.16 -8.44 15.16
N LYS A 446 17.45 -9.08 14.23
CA LYS A 446 17.76 -10.43 13.73
C LYS A 446 17.41 -10.55 12.25
N ALA A 447 18.14 -11.39 11.52
CA ALA A 447 17.85 -11.72 10.13
C ALA A 447 16.50 -12.44 9.94
N TYR A 448 15.98 -12.40 8.72
CA TYR A 448 14.83 -13.18 8.27
C TYR A 448 15.26 -14.22 7.25
N VAL A 449 14.51 -15.32 7.15
CA VAL A 449 14.67 -16.31 6.09
C VAL A 449 13.32 -16.56 5.41
N ALA A 450 13.29 -16.36 4.10
CA ALA A 450 12.11 -16.50 3.25
C ALA A 450 12.20 -17.77 2.39
N ASN A 451 11.06 -18.40 2.12
CA ASN A 451 10.91 -19.62 1.34
C ASN A 451 10.22 -19.31 0.02
N TYR A 452 10.89 -19.59 -1.10
CA TYR A 452 10.43 -19.27 -2.45
C TYR A 452 9.85 -20.49 -3.18
N SER A 453 9.92 -21.69 -2.60
CA SER A 453 9.37 -22.90 -3.23
C SER A 453 7.85 -22.96 -3.05
N ARG A 454 7.13 -23.00 -4.18
CA ARG A 454 5.70 -23.28 -4.29
C ARG A 454 5.47 -24.44 -5.26
N ASN A 455 4.31 -25.08 -5.16
CA ASN A 455 3.94 -26.20 -6.01
C ASN A 455 3.10 -25.80 -7.24
N VAL A 456 2.51 -24.59 -7.23
CA VAL A 456 2.03 -23.90 -8.44
C VAL A 456 3.14 -22.94 -8.91
N VAL A 457 3.58 -23.06 -10.17
CA VAL A 457 4.71 -22.30 -10.71
C VAL A 457 4.38 -21.73 -12.10
N PHE A 458 4.56 -20.42 -12.24
CA PHE A 458 4.64 -19.70 -13.51
C PHE A 458 6.10 -19.33 -13.77
N GLN A 459 6.65 -19.70 -14.93
CA GLN A 459 8.07 -19.45 -15.23
C GLN A 459 8.29 -19.08 -16.70
N SER A 460 9.38 -18.39 -17.01
CA SER A 460 9.87 -18.34 -18.41
C SER A 460 10.58 -19.66 -18.73
N GLU A 461 10.34 -20.24 -19.91
CA GLU A 461 11.20 -21.33 -20.42
C GLU A 461 12.65 -20.85 -20.42
N ASN A 462 13.60 -21.72 -20.05
CA ASN A 462 15.04 -21.43 -19.88
C ASN A 462 15.41 -20.39 -18.78
N GLY A 463 14.43 -19.80 -18.09
CA GLY A 463 14.61 -18.97 -16.90
C GLY A 463 15.60 -17.81 -17.07
N GLN A 464 16.67 -17.77 -16.25
CA GLN A 464 17.69 -16.71 -16.33
C GLN A 464 18.43 -16.62 -17.66
N ALA A 465 18.49 -17.70 -18.44
CA ALA A 465 19.17 -17.69 -19.74
C ALA A 465 18.37 -16.94 -20.82
N THR A 466 17.08 -16.73 -20.60
CA THR A 466 16.14 -16.13 -21.56
C THR A 466 16.34 -14.63 -21.63
N PRO A 467 16.56 -14.05 -22.84
CA PRO A 467 16.69 -12.61 -23.00
C PRO A 467 15.51 -11.88 -22.39
N VAL A 468 15.77 -10.79 -21.65
CA VAL A 468 14.73 -10.09 -20.87
C VAL A 468 13.50 -9.77 -21.71
N HIS A 469 13.66 -9.27 -22.94
CA HIS A 469 12.56 -8.90 -23.84
C HIS A 469 11.74 -10.10 -24.38
N GLU A 470 12.22 -11.33 -24.20
CA GLU A 470 11.58 -12.58 -24.63
C GLU A 470 10.92 -13.34 -23.44
N ARG A 471 11.07 -12.87 -22.20
CA ARG A 471 10.45 -13.49 -21.01
C ARG A 471 8.93 -13.39 -20.99
N GLY A 472 8.29 -14.33 -20.28
CA GLY A 472 6.85 -14.30 -19.98
C GLY A 472 6.49 -13.24 -18.93
N HIS A 473 5.20 -12.94 -18.79
CA HIS A 473 4.63 -12.10 -17.71
C HIS A 473 3.26 -12.62 -17.29
N VAL A 474 2.77 -12.20 -16.13
CA VAL A 474 1.41 -12.51 -15.65
C VAL A 474 0.67 -11.21 -15.36
N MET A 475 -0.48 -11.04 -16.00
CA MET A 475 -1.31 -9.84 -15.89
C MET A 475 -2.79 -10.21 -15.70
N MET A 476 -3.40 -9.67 -14.65
CA MET A 476 -4.83 -9.74 -14.40
C MET A 476 -5.43 -8.38 -14.75
N MET A 477 -6.22 -8.32 -15.82
CA MET A 477 -6.73 -7.09 -16.43
C MET A 477 -8.21 -6.90 -16.13
N HIS A 478 -8.57 -5.71 -15.66
CA HIS A 478 -9.95 -5.20 -15.68
C HIS A 478 -11.01 -6.03 -14.91
N SER A 479 -10.58 -6.99 -14.09
CA SER A 479 -11.43 -7.81 -13.22
C SER A 479 -10.75 -8.02 -11.87
N ASP A 480 -11.51 -7.82 -10.80
CA ASP A 480 -11.15 -7.97 -9.38
C ASP A 480 -11.45 -9.38 -8.82
N ASP A 481 -12.19 -10.22 -9.56
CA ASP A 481 -12.46 -11.64 -9.29
C ASP A 481 -11.19 -12.51 -9.50
N VAL A 482 -10.20 -12.25 -8.65
CA VAL A 482 -8.83 -12.77 -8.72
C VAL A 482 -8.41 -13.23 -7.33
N VAL A 483 -8.20 -14.52 -7.18
CA VAL A 483 -7.59 -15.14 -5.99
C VAL A 483 -6.36 -15.92 -6.44
N VAL A 484 -5.20 -15.51 -5.94
CA VAL A 484 -3.91 -16.14 -6.23
C VAL A 484 -3.18 -16.40 -4.92
N LYS A 485 -3.20 -17.66 -4.49
CA LYS A 485 -2.59 -18.12 -3.25
C LYS A 485 -1.47 -19.13 -3.50
N TYR A 486 -0.35 -18.93 -2.83
CA TYR A 486 0.77 -19.89 -2.77
C TYR A 486 1.33 -20.32 -4.14
N ALA A 487 1.45 -19.39 -5.10
CA ALA A 487 2.08 -19.59 -6.40
C ALA A 487 3.47 -18.91 -6.50
N ALA A 488 4.35 -19.46 -7.35
CA ALA A 488 5.66 -18.87 -7.69
C ALA A 488 5.67 -18.25 -9.10
N PHE A 489 6.45 -17.18 -9.25
CA PHE A 489 6.62 -16.37 -10.45
C PHE A 489 8.12 -16.22 -10.75
N ASP A 490 8.67 -17.20 -11.46
CA ASP A 490 10.10 -17.42 -11.60
C ASP A 490 10.65 -16.88 -12.94
N GLU A 491 11.57 -15.92 -12.86
CA GLU A 491 12.22 -15.27 -14.01
C GLU A 491 11.22 -14.69 -15.03
N LEU A 492 10.14 -14.12 -14.48
CA LEU A 492 9.08 -13.44 -15.21
C LEU A 492 9.26 -11.93 -15.22
N GLY A 493 8.60 -11.28 -16.17
CA GLY A 493 8.69 -9.85 -16.43
C GLY A 493 9.72 -9.55 -17.53
N ARG A 494 9.39 -8.56 -18.38
CA ARG A 494 10.23 -8.07 -19.48
C ARG A 494 10.34 -6.54 -19.58
N THR A 495 9.58 -5.78 -18.78
CA THR A 495 9.87 -4.34 -18.58
C THR A 495 11.16 -4.22 -17.78
N ASP A 496 12.25 -3.82 -18.41
CA ASP A 496 13.56 -3.64 -17.78
C ASP A 496 13.65 -2.25 -17.11
N LYS A 497 13.73 -2.20 -15.77
CA LYS A 497 13.85 -0.93 -15.02
C LYS A 497 15.30 -0.43 -14.89
N SER A 498 16.29 -1.21 -15.33
CA SER A 498 17.69 -0.75 -15.48
C SER A 498 17.85 0.15 -16.71
N ALA A 499 17.09 -0.11 -17.76
CA ALA A 499 16.88 0.80 -18.88
C ALA A 499 15.70 1.75 -18.62
N ARG A 500 15.55 2.79 -19.47
CA ARG A 500 14.32 3.58 -19.49
C ARG A 500 13.21 2.74 -20.15
N SER A 501 12.04 2.71 -19.53
CA SER A 501 10.83 2.11 -20.08
C SER A 501 9.89 3.15 -20.69
N PHE A 502 8.96 2.71 -21.53
CA PHE A 502 8.05 3.58 -22.29
C PHE A 502 6.63 3.02 -22.31
N ASP A 503 5.63 3.91 -22.22
CA ASP A 503 4.31 3.59 -22.74
C ASP A 503 4.39 3.41 -24.26
N VAL A 504 3.69 2.40 -24.80
CA VAL A 504 3.78 2.04 -26.22
C VAL A 504 3.37 3.17 -27.17
N SER A 505 2.46 4.05 -26.76
CA SER A 505 2.05 5.23 -27.55
C SER A 505 3.14 6.30 -27.68
N GLN A 506 4.18 6.25 -26.85
CA GLN A 506 5.35 7.13 -26.95
C GLN A 506 6.34 6.69 -28.05
N LEU A 507 6.19 5.48 -28.58
CA LEU A 507 7.09 4.89 -29.57
C LEU A 507 6.61 5.16 -31.01
N THR A 508 7.49 5.69 -31.85
CA THR A 508 7.19 5.88 -33.30
C THR A 508 7.23 4.58 -34.11
N SER A 509 7.85 3.54 -33.55
CA SER A 509 8.02 2.22 -34.15
C SER A 509 8.32 1.22 -33.04
N VAL A 510 7.52 0.17 -32.92
CA VAL A 510 7.73 -0.92 -31.96
C VAL A 510 8.62 -1.99 -32.59
N THR A 511 9.57 -2.50 -31.81
CA THR A 511 10.46 -3.62 -32.14
C THR A 511 10.32 -4.69 -31.05
N SER A 512 10.73 -5.93 -31.33
CA SER A 512 10.66 -7.04 -30.35
C SER A 512 11.48 -6.80 -29.07
N ASP A 513 12.49 -5.91 -29.13
CA ASP A 513 13.35 -5.48 -28.02
C ASP A 513 12.97 -4.10 -27.44
N SER A 514 11.81 -3.54 -27.81
CA SER A 514 11.32 -2.29 -27.24
C SER A 514 10.90 -2.46 -25.78
N ASN A 515 11.51 -1.69 -24.87
CA ASN A 515 11.25 -1.75 -23.43
C ASN A 515 9.92 -1.07 -23.05
N VAL A 516 8.81 -1.79 -23.28
CA VAL A 516 7.44 -1.33 -23.00
C VAL A 516 7.06 -1.56 -21.53
N GLN A 517 6.34 -0.62 -20.94
CA GLN A 517 5.82 -0.67 -19.57
C GLN A 517 4.71 -1.72 -19.38
N GLY A 518 4.50 -2.14 -18.12
CA GLY A 518 3.39 -3.03 -17.77
C GLY A 518 3.62 -4.51 -18.09
N ARG A 519 4.86 -5.00 -18.20
CA ARG A 519 5.18 -6.43 -18.39
C ARG A 519 6.04 -6.91 -17.23
N TYR A 520 5.40 -7.11 -16.08
CA TYR A 520 6.03 -7.40 -14.79
C TYR A 520 5.82 -8.85 -14.37
N SER A 521 6.48 -9.33 -13.31
CA SER A 521 6.37 -10.74 -12.91
C SER A 521 4.93 -11.11 -12.52
N PHE A 522 4.26 -10.23 -11.78
CA PHE A 522 2.84 -10.29 -11.47
C PHE A 522 2.23 -8.88 -11.48
N HIS A 523 1.11 -8.69 -12.19
CA HIS A 523 0.51 -7.36 -12.39
C HIS A 523 -1.03 -7.40 -12.30
N LEU A 524 -1.59 -6.77 -11.26
CA LEU A 524 -3.01 -6.39 -11.20
C LEU A 524 -3.18 -5.07 -11.96
N HIS A 525 -3.78 -5.12 -13.14
CA HIS A 525 -3.89 -4.01 -14.07
C HIS A 525 -5.34 -3.55 -14.20
N ARG A 526 -5.66 -2.41 -13.58
CA ARG A 526 -6.94 -1.70 -13.76
C ARG A 526 -8.18 -2.49 -13.34
N THR A 527 -8.08 -3.35 -12.33
CA THR A 527 -9.19 -4.20 -11.86
C THR A 527 -10.36 -3.37 -11.33
N GLY A 528 -10.06 -2.25 -10.66
CA GLY A 528 -11.05 -1.31 -10.12
C GLY A 528 -10.73 -0.93 -8.68
N VAL A 529 -10.97 0.33 -8.30
CA VAL A 529 -10.67 0.87 -6.96
C VAL A 529 -11.91 1.07 -6.08
N THR A 530 -13.12 0.84 -6.61
CA THR A 530 -14.38 1.25 -5.95
C THR A 530 -15.09 0.14 -5.18
N ASP A 531 -14.88 -1.14 -5.53
CA ASP A 531 -15.39 -2.24 -4.71
C ASP A 531 -14.42 -2.51 -3.56
N GLN A 532 -14.69 -1.87 -2.42
CA GLN A 532 -13.90 -2.04 -1.20
C GLN A 532 -14.21 -3.37 -0.46
N ALA A 533 -15.34 -4.02 -0.78
CA ALA A 533 -15.77 -5.24 -0.09
C ALA A 533 -15.19 -6.53 -0.71
N HIS A 534 -14.80 -6.49 -2.00
CA HIS A 534 -14.27 -7.63 -2.74
C HIS A 534 -12.89 -7.32 -3.38
N PRO A 535 -11.84 -7.04 -2.59
CA PRO A 535 -10.49 -6.84 -3.11
C PRO A 535 -9.96 -8.10 -3.81
N ALA A 536 -9.11 -7.91 -4.82
CA ALA A 536 -8.31 -9.01 -5.38
C ALA A 536 -7.35 -9.55 -4.30
N ILE A 537 -7.22 -10.89 -4.20
CA ILE A 537 -6.46 -11.55 -3.13
C ILE A 537 -5.16 -12.15 -3.70
N VAL A 538 -4.03 -11.71 -3.15
CA VAL A 538 -2.69 -12.16 -3.52
C VAL A 538 -1.96 -12.59 -2.25
N GLU A 539 -2.02 -13.87 -1.92
CA GLU A 539 -1.60 -14.41 -0.61
C GLU A 539 -0.45 -15.43 -0.72
N GLY A 540 0.60 -15.31 0.10
CA GLY A 540 1.56 -16.42 0.23
C GLY A 540 2.48 -16.66 -0.97
N ASN A 541 2.50 -15.78 -1.97
CA ASN A 541 3.17 -16.00 -3.27
C ASN A 541 4.68 -15.69 -3.22
N ALA A 542 5.40 -16.13 -4.25
CA ALA A 542 6.83 -15.90 -4.43
C ALA A 542 7.15 -15.30 -5.80
N VAL A 543 7.91 -14.20 -5.87
CA VAL A 543 8.51 -13.64 -7.09
C VAL A 543 10.02 -13.80 -7.05
N TRP A 544 10.60 -14.25 -8.16
CA TRP A 544 12.04 -14.49 -8.28
C TRP A 544 12.61 -13.88 -9.57
N GLY A 545 13.64 -13.02 -9.46
CA GLY A 545 14.46 -12.61 -10.59
C GLY A 545 13.78 -11.67 -11.60
N SER A 546 13.05 -10.66 -11.10
CA SER A 546 12.38 -9.69 -11.98
C SER A 546 13.36 -8.63 -12.51
N PRO A 547 13.44 -8.42 -13.84
CA PRO A 547 14.23 -7.33 -14.44
C PRO A 547 13.55 -5.95 -14.29
N GLY A 548 12.32 -5.93 -13.78
CA GLY A 548 11.54 -4.74 -13.51
C GLY A 548 10.86 -4.86 -12.15
N TRP A 549 9.63 -4.41 -12.05
CA TRP A 549 8.86 -4.56 -10.82
C TRP A 549 8.43 -6.01 -10.57
N GLY A 550 8.31 -6.38 -9.29
CA GLY A 550 7.92 -7.72 -8.86
C GLY A 550 6.41 -7.91 -8.85
N PHE A 551 5.78 -7.57 -7.73
CA PHE A 551 4.33 -7.47 -7.59
C PHE A 551 3.88 -6.04 -7.91
N VAL A 552 2.96 -5.90 -8.87
CA VAL A 552 2.45 -4.60 -9.31
C VAL A 552 0.95 -4.51 -9.11
N HIS A 553 0.57 -3.43 -8.45
CA HIS A 553 -0.78 -3.05 -8.09
C HIS A 553 -1.08 -1.72 -8.77
N HIS A 554 -2.02 -1.70 -9.72
CA HIS A 554 -2.24 -0.56 -10.60
C HIS A 554 -3.73 -0.33 -10.82
N ASP A 555 -4.25 0.85 -10.47
CA ASP A 555 -5.67 1.22 -10.68
C ASP A 555 -6.65 0.18 -10.08
N SER A 556 -6.32 -0.35 -8.90
CA SER A 556 -6.94 -1.55 -8.32
C SER A 556 -7.15 -1.46 -6.79
N ASN A 557 -8.05 -2.29 -6.25
CA ASN A 557 -8.18 -2.62 -4.84
C ASN A 557 -7.71 -4.07 -4.61
N ALA A 558 -6.75 -4.27 -3.72
CA ALA A 558 -6.19 -5.60 -3.47
C ALA A 558 -5.62 -5.77 -2.06
N ILE A 559 -5.64 -7.02 -1.59
CA ILE A 559 -4.90 -7.47 -0.41
C ILE A 559 -3.70 -8.28 -0.89
N LEU A 560 -2.49 -7.78 -0.63
CA LEU A 560 -1.24 -8.50 -0.82
C LEU A 560 -0.75 -8.93 0.57
N SER A 561 -0.97 -10.18 0.94
CA SER A 561 -0.62 -10.72 2.26
C SER A 561 0.46 -11.80 2.16
N ASN A 562 1.42 -11.83 3.08
CA ASN A 562 2.34 -12.97 3.23
C ASN A 562 3.17 -13.31 1.97
N ASN A 563 3.46 -12.34 1.08
CA ASN A 563 4.21 -12.60 -0.17
C ASN A 563 5.71 -12.34 -0.02
N ALA A 564 6.54 -13.03 -0.83
CA ALA A 564 7.98 -12.80 -0.90
C ALA A 564 8.43 -12.41 -2.31
N ALA A 565 9.34 -11.44 -2.41
CA ALA A 565 10.00 -11.05 -3.64
C ALA A 565 11.52 -11.07 -3.45
N TYR A 566 12.27 -11.64 -4.41
CA TYR A 566 13.73 -11.68 -4.40
C TYR A 566 14.36 -11.34 -5.76
N ASP A 567 15.50 -10.67 -5.71
CA ASP A 567 16.31 -10.24 -6.86
C ASP A 567 15.50 -9.45 -7.88
N VAL A 568 14.93 -8.35 -7.40
CA VAL A 568 14.06 -7.47 -8.18
C VAL A 568 14.80 -6.19 -8.54
N PHE A 569 14.89 -5.86 -9.83
CA PHE A 569 15.48 -4.61 -10.28
C PHE A 569 14.41 -3.50 -10.39
N GLY A 570 14.46 -2.51 -9.51
CA GLY A 570 13.56 -1.36 -9.49
C GLY A 570 12.81 -1.27 -8.17
N ALA A 571 11.72 -2.00 -8.03
CA ALA A 571 10.93 -2.06 -6.81
C ALA A 571 10.19 -3.41 -6.67
N ALA A 572 10.24 -4.01 -5.48
CA ALA A 572 9.71 -5.36 -5.25
C ALA A 572 8.17 -5.41 -5.20
N PHE A 573 7.57 -4.42 -4.53
CA PHE A 573 6.12 -4.20 -4.46
C PHE A 573 5.82 -2.76 -4.90
N VAL A 574 4.83 -2.57 -5.77
CA VAL A 574 4.54 -1.27 -6.40
C VAL A 574 3.05 -0.97 -6.47
N ALA A 575 2.64 0.17 -5.91
CA ALA A 575 1.40 0.86 -6.26
C ALA A 575 1.75 1.91 -7.34
N GLU A 576 1.32 1.66 -8.59
CA GLU A 576 1.86 2.31 -9.80
C GLU A 576 1.35 3.74 -10.01
N THR A 577 0.04 3.94 -9.90
CA THR A 577 -0.65 5.14 -10.38
C THR A 577 -0.94 6.09 -9.22
N GLY A 578 -1.44 5.58 -8.11
CA GLY A 578 -1.56 6.28 -6.83
C GLY A 578 -2.98 6.47 -6.32
N ASN A 579 -3.94 5.82 -6.96
CA ASN A 579 -5.33 5.67 -6.55
C ASN A 579 -5.63 4.27 -5.96
N GLU A 580 -4.61 3.41 -5.87
CA GLU A 580 -4.77 2.06 -5.35
C GLU A 580 -5.16 2.06 -3.86
N THR A 581 -5.97 1.07 -3.48
CA THR A 581 -6.58 0.90 -2.15
C THR A 581 -6.42 -0.55 -1.66
N GLY A 582 -6.72 -0.80 -0.39
CA GLY A 582 -6.53 -2.12 0.23
C GLY A 582 -5.25 -2.17 1.05
N ARG A 583 -4.68 -3.37 1.23
CA ARG A 583 -3.69 -3.64 2.28
C ARG A 583 -2.53 -4.48 1.80
N TRP A 584 -1.33 -4.09 2.20
CA TRP A 584 -0.10 -4.88 2.09
C TRP A 584 0.33 -5.26 3.51
N ASP A 585 0.08 -6.51 3.89
CA ASP A 585 0.42 -7.04 5.22
C ASP A 585 1.43 -8.18 5.15
N HIS A 586 2.37 -8.19 6.10
CA HIS A 586 3.31 -9.30 6.29
C HIS A 586 4.04 -9.74 5.01
N ASN A 587 4.49 -8.82 4.15
CA ASN A 587 5.26 -9.16 2.94
C ASN A 587 6.77 -8.97 3.17
N ILE A 588 7.61 -9.70 2.42
CA ILE A 588 9.06 -9.53 2.45
C ILE A 588 9.66 -9.23 1.07
N ALA A 589 10.46 -8.17 1.01
CA ALA A 589 11.28 -7.82 -0.13
C ALA A 589 12.77 -8.04 0.21
N ILE A 590 13.45 -8.93 -0.49
CA ILE A 590 14.88 -9.20 -0.32
C ILE A 590 15.63 -8.82 -1.60
N LYS A 591 16.76 -8.10 -1.50
CA LYS A 591 17.62 -7.77 -2.64
C LYS A 591 16.86 -7.00 -3.74
N SER A 592 16.47 -5.77 -3.41
CA SER A 592 15.97 -4.82 -4.42
C SER A 592 17.10 -3.93 -4.92
N LEU A 593 17.58 -4.21 -6.13
CA LEU A 593 18.61 -3.43 -6.82
C LEU A 593 17.98 -2.35 -7.69
N GLY A 594 18.77 -1.37 -8.13
CA GLY A 594 18.22 -0.27 -8.93
C GLY A 594 19.24 0.73 -9.44
N MET A 595 18.72 1.82 -9.99
CA MET A 595 19.47 2.95 -10.50
C MET A 595 19.99 3.83 -9.35
N ASN A 596 21.26 4.21 -9.42
CA ASN A 596 21.88 5.09 -8.43
C ASN A 596 21.32 6.52 -8.52
N HIS A 597 20.36 6.84 -7.66
CA HIS A 597 19.51 8.05 -7.65
C HIS A 597 18.54 8.17 -8.83
N SER A 598 17.37 8.75 -8.55
CA SER A 598 16.39 9.16 -9.55
C SER A 598 16.76 10.47 -10.25
N SER A 599 16.27 10.61 -11.49
CA SER A 599 16.46 11.75 -12.36
C SER A 599 15.13 12.48 -12.59
N LYS A 600 15.08 13.77 -12.24
CA LYS A 600 13.89 14.61 -12.49
C LYS A 600 13.49 14.69 -13.97
N VAL A 601 14.46 14.56 -14.89
CA VAL A 601 14.24 14.73 -16.33
C VAL A 601 14.06 13.40 -17.06
N VAL A 602 14.65 12.31 -16.57
CA VAL A 602 14.62 11.00 -17.25
C VAL A 602 13.55 10.08 -16.65
N ASP A 603 13.31 10.16 -15.34
CA ASP A 603 12.38 9.27 -14.63
C ASP A 603 11.09 10.04 -14.27
N VAL A 604 11.20 11.15 -13.53
CA VAL A 604 10.04 11.84 -12.96
C VAL A 604 9.18 12.56 -14.01
N GLY A 605 9.81 13.29 -14.95
CA GLY A 605 9.08 13.93 -16.06
C GLY A 605 8.36 12.91 -16.95
N PRO A 606 9.05 11.87 -17.45
CA PRO A 606 8.43 10.83 -18.27
C PRO A 606 7.54 9.81 -17.53
N PHE A 607 7.39 9.93 -16.21
CA PHE A 607 6.67 8.97 -15.35
C PHE A 607 7.23 7.53 -15.39
N ASP A 608 8.54 7.37 -15.57
CA ASP A 608 9.24 6.08 -15.46
C ASP A 608 9.80 5.91 -14.04
N LEU A 609 8.89 5.73 -13.08
CA LEU A 609 9.17 5.74 -11.65
C LEU A 609 9.59 4.36 -11.11
N GLY A 610 9.85 4.25 -9.80
CA GLY A 610 10.17 2.98 -9.13
C GLY A 610 11.46 2.30 -9.63
N ARG A 611 12.48 3.07 -10.03
CA ARG A 611 13.72 2.56 -10.64
C ARG A 611 14.92 2.45 -9.70
N THR A 612 14.86 3.04 -8.51
CA THR A 612 16.04 3.29 -7.65
C THR A 612 16.44 2.13 -6.73
N GLY A 613 15.72 1.01 -6.74
CA GLY A 613 15.90 -0.07 -5.77
C GLY A 613 15.12 0.27 -4.52
N THR A 614 13.95 -0.36 -4.35
CA THR A 614 13.01 -0.08 -3.26
C THR A 614 12.29 -1.35 -2.86
N GLY A 615 12.10 -1.59 -1.56
CA GLY A 615 11.25 -2.70 -1.12
C GLY A 615 9.80 -2.46 -1.56
N PHE A 616 9.19 -1.42 -1.00
CA PHE A 616 7.79 -1.07 -1.18
C PHE A 616 7.66 0.35 -1.74
N TRP A 617 7.18 0.48 -2.98
CA TRP A 617 6.96 1.75 -3.66
C TRP A 617 5.48 2.11 -3.68
N PHE A 618 5.16 3.32 -3.22
CA PHE A 618 3.82 3.87 -3.20
C PHE A 618 3.78 5.18 -3.99
N GLN A 619 3.06 5.18 -5.12
CA GLN A 619 2.69 6.42 -5.81
C GLN A 619 1.50 7.11 -5.13
N GLY A 620 0.68 6.32 -4.42
CA GLY A 620 -0.50 6.74 -3.68
C GLY A 620 -0.33 6.66 -2.16
N ARG A 621 -1.44 6.76 -1.44
CA ARG A 621 -1.46 6.86 0.04
C ARG A 621 -2.50 5.97 0.74
N LEU A 622 -3.44 5.41 0.00
CA LEU A 622 -4.56 4.65 0.54
C LEU A 622 -4.27 3.15 0.70
N VAL A 623 -3.18 2.64 0.12
CA VAL A 623 -2.67 1.30 0.45
C VAL A 623 -2.10 1.31 1.88
N GLU A 624 -2.69 0.51 2.75
CA GLU A 624 -2.22 0.25 4.10
C GLU A 624 -0.93 -0.60 4.06
N ALA A 625 0.07 -0.27 4.90
CA ALA A 625 1.32 -1.02 5.00
C ALA A 625 1.56 -1.50 6.44
N VAL A 626 1.43 -2.80 6.69
CA VAL A 626 1.55 -3.41 8.02
C VAL A 626 2.51 -4.61 8.02
N ASP A 627 3.36 -4.74 9.04
CA ASP A 627 4.21 -5.92 9.27
C ASP A 627 5.17 -6.31 8.12
N ASN A 628 5.44 -5.39 7.17
CA ASN A 628 6.28 -5.69 6.01
C ASN A 628 7.77 -5.54 6.31
N VAL A 629 8.61 -6.36 5.66
CA VAL A 629 10.07 -6.38 5.83
C VAL A 629 10.77 -6.07 4.50
N ALA A 630 11.67 -5.08 4.50
CA ALA A 630 12.51 -4.76 3.35
C ALA A 630 14.00 -4.95 3.71
N ALA A 631 14.69 -5.90 3.06
CA ALA A 631 16.07 -6.25 3.36
C ALA A 631 17.00 -6.19 2.12
N GLY A 632 18.20 -5.62 2.29
CA GLY A 632 19.19 -5.56 1.21
C GLY A 632 18.76 -4.65 0.07
N VAL A 633 18.55 -3.36 0.38
CA VAL A 633 18.08 -2.35 -0.58
C VAL A 633 19.12 -1.21 -0.69
N PRO A 634 20.28 -1.46 -1.35
CA PRO A 634 21.50 -0.67 -1.18
C PRO A 634 21.52 0.64 -1.99
N ALA A 635 20.52 0.87 -2.84
CA ALA A 635 20.47 1.98 -3.80
C ALA A 635 19.39 3.04 -3.47
N GLY A 636 18.28 2.62 -2.84
CA GLY A 636 17.17 3.48 -2.44
C GLY A 636 16.70 3.17 -1.01
N ALA A 637 15.39 2.99 -0.82
CA ALA A 637 14.77 2.87 0.50
C ALA A 637 14.01 1.56 0.71
N GLY A 638 13.83 1.13 1.97
CA GLY A 638 12.92 0.04 2.29
C GLY A 638 11.48 0.37 1.86
N PHE A 639 11.01 1.55 2.22
CA PHE A 639 9.68 2.08 1.89
C PHE A 639 9.80 3.46 1.23
N THR A 640 9.10 3.69 0.11
CA THR A 640 9.11 4.98 -0.61
C THR A 640 7.70 5.44 -0.96
N TYR A 641 7.27 6.59 -0.42
CA TYR A 641 6.06 7.29 -0.86
C TYR A 641 6.42 8.50 -1.75
N PHE A 642 6.15 8.42 -3.05
CA PHE A 642 6.65 9.38 -4.04
C PHE A 642 5.53 9.94 -4.93
N HIS A 643 5.29 11.25 -4.87
CA HIS A 643 4.11 11.88 -5.48
C HIS A 643 4.52 12.97 -6.48
N ARG A 644 5.53 12.68 -7.31
CA ARG A 644 5.99 13.60 -8.35
C ARG A 644 5.89 12.94 -9.71
N GLY A 645 5.30 13.65 -10.64
CA GLY A 645 5.17 13.31 -12.04
C GLY A 645 4.64 14.52 -12.81
N THR A 646 4.67 14.48 -14.13
CA THR A 646 3.93 15.43 -14.98
C THR A 646 2.70 14.81 -15.63
N ASP A 647 2.33 13.59 -15.25
CA ASP A 647 1.12 12.94 -15.73
C ASP A 647 -0.13 13.61 -15.09
N PRO A 648 -1.01 14.24 -15.89
CA PRO A 648 -2.22 14.88 -15.36
C PRO A 648 -3.36 13.91 -15.11
N ASN A 649 -3.29 12.68 -15.64
CA ASN A 649 -4.40 11.73 -15.67
C ASN A 649 -4.30 10.69 -14.54
N ASN A 650 -3.07 10.37 -14.13
CA ASN A 650 -2.76 9.21 -13.27
C ASN A 650 -2.63 9.52 -11.77
N LEU A 651 -2.99 10.70 -11.27
CA LEU A 651 -2.84 11.03 -9.84
C LEU A 651 -4.15 11.49 -9.19
N SER A 652 -5.31 11.05 -9.72
CA SER A 652 -6.62 11.36 -9.14
C SER A 652 -7.13 10.21 -8.28
N VAL A 653 -7.43 10.49 -7.02
CA VAL A 653 -8.04 9.57 -6.05
C VAL A 653 -9.50 9.96 -5.85
N ASP A 654 -10.40 8.98 -5.79
CA ASP A 654 -11.78 9.18 -5.36
C ASP A 654 -11.81 9.31 -3.83
N PRO A 655 -12.27 10.43 -3.24
CA PRO A 655 -12.33 10.55 -1.78
C PRO A 655 -13.21 9.54 -1.06
N SER A 656 -14.23 8.97 -1.72
CA SER A 656 -15.17 8.04 -1.08
C SER A 656 -14.50 6.78 -0.54
N VAL A 657 -13.38 6.35 -1.14
CA VAL A 657 -12.62 5.16 -0.71
C VAL A 657 -11.56 5.45 0.36
N SER A 658 -11.49 6.68 0.89
CA SER A 658 -10.53 7.06 1.95
C SER A 658 -11.01 6.85 3.38
N GLY A 659 -12.28 6.49 3.59
CA GLY A 659 -12.94 6.43 4.90
C GLY A 659 -13.22 7.79 5.56
N MET A 660 -12.59 8.86 5.06
CA MET A 660 -12.69 10.25 5.55
C MET A 660 -12.88 11.23 4.38
N SER A 661 -13.82 10.94 3.47
CA SER A 661 -14.07 11.72 2.25
C SER A 661 -14.23 13.23 2.46
N ASP A 662 -14.76 13.63 3.61
CA ASP A 662 -15.08 15.02 3.93
C ASP A 662 -13.82 15.85 4.18
N SER A 663 -12.75 15.23 4.75
CA SER A 663 -11.44 15.88 4.87
C SER A 663 -10.79 16.18 3.53
N LEU A 664 -11.25 15.52 2.47
CA LEU A 664 -10.85 15.74 1.07
C LEU A 664 -11.83 16.71 0.35
N ARG A 665 -12.56 17.50 1.15
CA ARG A 665 -13.33 18.70 0.77
C ARG A 665 -14.44 18.45 -0.25
N TYR A 666 -15.10 17.29 -0.16
CA TYR A 666 -16.29 16.95 -0.96
C TYR A 666 -16.06 17.01 -2.49
N LEU A 667 -14.83 16.75 -2.92
CA LEU A 667 -14.47 16.74 -4.33
C LEU A 667 -14.69 15.35 -4.94
N SER A 668 -15.16 15.27 -6.18
CA SER A 668 -15.28 14.01 -6.93
C SER A 668 -13.93 13.46 -7.44
N GLY A 669 -12.82 13.81 -6.78
CA GLY A 669 -11.46 13.59 -7.26
C GLY A 669 -10.47 14.59 -6.67
N VAL A 670 -9.45 14.08 -5.98
CA VAL A 670 -8.33 14.84 -5.37
C VAL A 670 -6.99 14.31 -5.85
N ASN A 671 -5.91 15.08 -5.67
CA ASN A 671 -4.58 14.57 -6.01
C ASN A 671 -4.16 13.47 -5.01
N SER A 672 -3.47 12.43 -5.47
CA SER A 672 -2.96 11.33 -4.61
C SER A 672 -2.01 11.79 -3.50
N ASN A 673 -1.50 13.03 -3.57
CA ASN A 673 -0.69 13.63 -2.52
C ASN A 673 -1.51 14.33 -1.40
N MET A 674 -2.82 14.51 -1.58
CA MET A 674 -3.69 15.22 -0.61
C MET A 674 -3.98 14.36 0.63
N PRO A 675 -4.47 13.10 0.53
CA PRO A 675 -4.78 12.27 1.70
C PRO A 675 -3.62 12.12 2.69
N ASN A 676 -3.92 11.74 3.93
CA ASN A 676 -2.92 11.11 4.80
C ASN A 676 -2.48 9.75 4.22
N ILE A 677 -1.32 9.25 4.66
CA ILE A 677 -1.04 7.81 4.56
C ILE A 677 -2.08 7.10 5.45
N SER A 678 -2.79 6.12 4.89
CA SER A 678 -3.92 5.44 5.57
C SER A 678 -3.44 4.75 6.85
N ILE A 679 -2.58 3.73 6.71
CA ILE A 679 -1.93 3.02 7.82
C ILE A 679 -0.47 2.73 7.44
N PHE A 680 0.45 2.98 8.37
CA PHE A 680 1.83 2.51 8.33
C PHE A 680 2.25 2.04 9.73
N LEU A 681 2.31 0.73 9.94
CA LEU A 681 2.45 0.12 11.26
C LEU A 681 3.44 -1.06 11.27
N ASN A 682 4.36 -1.08 12.24
CA ASN A 682 5.24 -2.23 12.56
C ASN A 682 6.04 -2.79 11.35
N ASN A 683 6.39 -1.94 10.39
CA ASN A 683 7.24 -2.31 9.26
C ASN A 683 8.73 -2.29 9.68
N GLU A 684 9.58 -3.12 9.03
CA GLU A 684 11.02 -3.23 9.32
C GLU A 684 11.88 -3.05 8.05
N THR A 685 12.94 -2.24 8.13
CA THR A 685 13.96 -2.11 7.06
C THR A 685 15.35 -2.55 7.55
N ILE A 686 16.04 -3.35 6.75
CA ILE A 686 17.37 -3.92 7.02
C ILE A 686 18.31 -3.59 5.85
N ALA A 687 19.54 -3.14 6.14
CA ALA A 687 20.61 -2.99 5.14
C ALA A 687 20.19 -2.15 3.91
N SER A 688 19.73 -0.91 4.14
CA SER A 688 19.25 0.01 3.09
C SER A 688 19.86 1.42 3.20
N GLN A 689 19.84 2.25 2.15
CA GLN A 689 20.27 3.66 2.34
C GLN A 689 19.29 4.44 3.21
N ILE A 690 17.99 4.18 3.06
CA ILE A 690 16.93 4.90 3.77
C ILE A 690 15.92 3.88 4.30
N GLY A 691 15.53 3.96 5.57
CA GLY A 691 14.44 3.15 6.11
C GLY A 691 13.12 3.45 5.41
N LEU A 692 12.66 4.70 5.56
CA LEU A 692 11.44 5.26 4.95
C LEU A 692 11.76 6.58 4.24
N GLU A 693 11.42 6.70 2.95
CA GLU A 693 11.48 7.95 2.18
C GLU A 693 10.07 8.44 1.82
N VAL A 694 9.79 9.72 2.08
CA VAL A 694 8.55 10.40 1.65
C VAL A 694 8.89 11.67 0.90
N VAL A 695 8.48 11.74 -0.37
CA VAL A 695 8.67 12.91 -1.24
C VAL A 695 7.35 13.27 -1.93
N LYS A 696 6.75 14.39 -1.52
CA LYS A 696 5.55 14.94 -2.18
C LYS A 696 5.92 15.96 -3.28
N ALA A 697 4.94 16.31 -4.12
CA ALA A 697 5.04 17.46 -5.02
C ALA A 697 5.10 18.80 -4.25
N ASN A 698 4.29 18.94 -3.20
CA ASN A 698 4.15 20.14 -2.39
C ASN A 698 3.64 19.76 -0.98
N PRO A 699 3.86 20.60 0.06
CA PRO A 699 3.56 20.20 1.44
C PRO A 699 2.07 20.15 1.78
N ARG A 700 1.23 20.91 1.07
CA ARG A 700 -0.19 21.12 1.39
C ARG A 700 -0.99 19.83 1.39
N GLN A 701 -2.00 19.80 2.24
CA GLN A 701 -3.03 18.77 2.28
C GLN A 701 -4.43 19.37 2.35
N ASP A 702 -4.52 20.65 2.73
CA ASP A 702 -5.78 21.35 2.95
C ASP A 702 -6.65 20.61 4.00
N HIS A 703 -6.05 19.91 5.00
CA HIS A 703 -6.74 19.22 6.11
C HIS A 703 -5.81 18.85 7.29
N ASP A 704 -6.37 18.47 8.45
CA ASP A 704 -5.60 18.18 9.69
C ASP A 704 -5.38 16.70 9.99
N VAL A 705 -5.98 15.80 9.20
CA VAL A 705 -5.69 14.37 9.29
C VAL A 705 -4.20 14.14 9.01
N ARG A 706 -3.51 13.52 9.98
CA ARG A 706 -2.05 13.36 9.94
C ARG A 706 -1.68 12.02 9.33
N SER A 707 -0.56 12.00 8.62
CA SER A 707 0.08 10.73 8.27
C SER A 707 0.77 10.18 9.53
N LEU A 708 0.25 9.07 10.06
CA LEU A 708 0.84 8.34 11.19
C LEU A 708 1.84 7.30 10.67
N ILE A 709 3.07 7.36 11.18
CA ILE A 709 4.11 6.35 10.98
C ILE A 709 4.36 5.74 12.37
N ASP A 710 4.01 4.48 12.59
CA ASP A 710 4.00 3.86 13.91
C ASP A 710 4.77 2.54 13.98
N ASP A 711 5.41 2.28 15.13
CA ASP A 711 6.26 1.11 15.42
C ASP A 711 7.31 0.80 14.32
N PHE A 712 7.79 1.82 13.60
CA PHE A 712 8.73 1.62 12.49
C PHE A 712 10.16 1.32 12.97
N THR A 713 10.73 0.22 12.50
CA THR A 713 12.11 -0.18 12.81
C THR A 713 13.00 -0.10 11.56
N ALA A 714 14.16 0.55 11.62
CA ALA A 714 15.12 0.52 10.51
C ALA A 714 16.59 0.51 10.96
N TRP A 715 17.32 -0.54 10.61
CA TRP A 715 18.68 -0.76 11.08
C TRP A 715 19.64 -1.14 9.95
N GLU A 716 20.94 -0.88 10.18
CA GLU A 716 21.96 -0.91 9.11
C GLU A 716 21.58 0.04 7.97
N VAL A 717 21.21 1.28 8.33
CA VAL A 717 20.78 2.32 7.39
C VAL A 717 21.61 3.61 7.47
N LEU A 718 21.76 4.31 6.33
CA LEU A 718 22.39 5.65 6.32
C LEU A 718 21.41 6.74 6.78
N LYS A 719 20.11 6.54 6.58
CA LYS A 719 19.04 7.36 7.13
C LYS A 719 17.90 6.49 7.64
N GLY A 720 17.37 6.78 8.83
CA GLY A 720 16.17 6.09 9.33
C GLY A 720 14.93 6.55 8.55
N VAL A 721 14.57 7.83 8.69
CA VAL A 721 13.42 8.43 7.99
C VAL A 721 13.85 9.68 7.21
N HIS A 722 13.46 9.80 5.95
CA HIS A 722 13.60 11.02 5.16
C HIS A 722 12.23 11.57 4.73
N LEU A 723 11.92 12.79 5.15
CA LEU A 723 10.75 13.54 4.69
C LEU A 723 11.17 14.70 3.78
N GLY A 724 10.41 14.95 2.72
CA GLY A 724 10.64 16.08 1.81
C GLY A 724 9.35 16.61 1.18
N TYR A 725 9.21 17.93 1.16
CA TYR A 725 8.10 18.64 0.51
C TYR A 725 6.71 18.25 1.03
N THR A 726 6.59 18.00 2.33
CA THR A 726 5.44 17.35 2.99
C THR A 726 5.14 17.98 4.36
N GLY A 727 3.93 17.84 4.90
CA GLY A 727 3.60 18.27 6.27
C GLY A 727 2.53 17.41 6.93
N HIS A 728 2.16 17.69 8.19
CA HIS A 728 1.20 16.92 8.99
C HIS A 728 1.61 15.45 9.25
N TYR A 729 2.78 15.24 9.87
CA TYR A 729 3.26 13.89 10.24
C TYR A 729 3.29 13.72 11.76
N THR A 730 2.90 12.53 12.20
CA THR A 730 3.20 12.02 13.55
C THR A 730 3.99 10.73 13.36
N ILE A 731 5.23 10.71 13.84
CA ILE A 731 6.09 9.54 13.87
C ILE A 731 6.11 9.05 15.32
N ARG A 732 5.65 7.83 15.56
CA ARG A 732 5.53 7.24 16.89
C ARG A 732 6.34 5.93 16.96
N ASN A 733 6.91 5.66 18.14
CA ASN A 733 7.65 4.43 18.45
C ASN A 733 8.74 4.06 17.43
N LEU A 734 9.48 5.06 16.93
CA LEU A 734 10.55 4.86 15.94
C LEU A 734 11.78 4.21 16.59
N ASP A 735 12.35 3.18 15.97
CA ASP A 735 13.62 2.59 16.40
C ASP A 735 14.59 2.47 15.22
N VAL A 736 15.64 3.31 15.20
CA VAL A 736 16.56 3.39 14.06
C VAL A 736 18.02 3.32 14.47
N VAL A 737 18.79 2.48 13.76
CA VAL A 737 20.20 2.19 14.03
C VAL A 737 21.05 2.38 12.78
N GLY A 738 21.92 3.38 12.78
CA GLY A 738 22.97 3.57 11.79
C GLY A 738 24.29 2.98 12.26
N THR A 739 25.08 2.42 11.36
CA THR A 739 26.35 1.75 11.65
C THR A 739 27.44 2.17 10.66
N ASP A 740 28.71 2.12 11.07
CA ASP A 740 29.87 2.38 10.19
C ASP A 740 30.23 1.17 9.29
N SER A 741 29.31 0.21 9.17
CA SER A 741 29.45 -1.04 8.42
C SER A 741 29.81 -0.77 6.94
N ALA A 742 30.58 -1.68 6.34
CA ALA A 742 31.20 -1.53 5.02
C ALA A 742 32.08 -0.27 4.79
N GLY A 743 32.42 0.48 5.86
CA GLY A 743 33.33 1.63 5.78
C GLY A 743 32.76 2.81 4.98
N ILE A 744 31.44 2.92 4.85
CA ILE A 744 30.75 4.11 4.36
C ILE A 744 30.82 5.14 5.50
N PRO A 745 31.50 6.29 5.36
CA PRO A 745 31.60 7.23 6.47
C PRO A 745 30.21 7.79 6.79
N LEU A 746 29.71 7.57 8.01
CA LEU A 746 28.43 8.11 8.48
C LEU A 746 28.39 9.65 8.58
N GLN A 747 29.41 10.37 8.10
CA GLN A 747 29.56 11.83 8.16
C GLN A 747 28.39 12.63 7.54
N ASN A 748 27.53 11.99 6.74
CA ASN A 748 26.30 12.57 6.19
C ASN A 748 25.01 11.77 6.53
N GLY A 749 25.11 10.75 7.40
CA GLY A 749 23.97 9.93 7.82
C GLY A 749 23.13 10.60 8.91
N ALA A 750 21.81 10.36 8.89
CA ALA A 750 20.88 11.00 9.82
C ALA A 750 19.69 10.10 10.21
N GLY A 751 19.44 9.93 11.50
CA GLY A 751 18.33 9.10 11.99
C GLY A 751 16.97 9.57 11.48
N ILE A 752 16.70 10.87 11.61
CA ILE A 752 15.60 11.55 10.92
C ILE A 752 16.17 12.70 10.09
N SER A 753 15.74 12.82 8.83
CA SER A 753 16.19 13.86 7.89
C SER A 753 14.99 14.64 7.35
N LEU A 754 14.68 15.79 7.97
CA LEU A 754 13.63 16.71 7.51
C LEU A 754 14.21 17.63 6.42
N GLY A 755 13.77 17.42 5.18
CA GLY A 755 14.27 18.10 3.99
C GLY A 755 13.66 19.48 3.73
N VAL A 756 13.81 19.93 2.48
CA VAL A 756 13.21 21.18 1.97
C VAL A 756 11.68 21.08 1.99
N HIS A 757 11.00 22.17 2.36
CA HIS A 757 9.53 22.28 2.46
C HIS A 757 8.91 21.22 3.39
N VAL A 758 9.46 21.01 4.58
CA VAL A 758 8.87 20.13 5.61
C VAL A 758 8.36 20.93 6.80
N PHE A 759 7.09 20.76 7.17
CA PHE A 759 6.38 21.53 8.21
C PHE A 759 5.50 20.62 9.07
N ASP A 760 5.19 21.02 10.30
CA ASP A 760 4.29 20.32 11.25
C ASP A 760 4.60 18.81 11.35
N VAL A 761 5.70 18.50 12.03
CA VAL A 761 6.17 17.12 12.26
C VAL A 761 6.33 16.91 13.76
N VAL A 762 5.65 15.88 14.27
CA VAL A 762 5.82 15.40 15.63
C VAL A 762 6.53 14.05 15.62
N VAL A 763 7.53 13.90 16.46
CA VAL A 763 8.18 12.62 16.78
C VAL A 763 7.89 12.31 18.24
N ASN A 764 7.29 11.16 18.53
CA ASN A 764 6.80 10.79 19.86
C ASN A 764 7.26 9.38 20.25
N GLY A 765 8.26 9.28 21.13
CA GLY A 765 8.94 8.03 21.43
C GLY A 765 9.81 7.60 20.25
N ALA A 766 11.10 7.93 20.29
CA ALA A 766 12.04 7.49 19.27
C ALA A 766 13.40 7.11 19.86
N ASN A 767 13.94 5.98 19.44
CA ASN A 767 15.32 5.58 19.68
C ASN A 767 16.12 5.78 18.39
N ILE A 768 17.19 6.58 18.46
CA ILE A 768 18.07 6.89 17.35
C ILE A 768 19.51 6.57 17.76
N GLU A 769 20.14 5.60 17.13
CA GLU A 769 21.47 5.10 17.48
C GLU A 769 22.47 5.21 16.33
N GLY A 770 23.70 5.63 16.63
CA GLY A 770 24.88 5.46 15.77
C GLY A 770 25.05 6.44 14.59
N PHE A 771 24.01 7.16 14.15
CA PHE A 771 24.12 8.18 13.09
C PHE A 771 25.01 9.37 13.48
N SER A 772 25.70 10.03 12.53
CA SER A 772 26.43 11.26 12.87
C SER A 772 25.50 12.39 13.33
N THR A 773 24.35 12.56 12.67
CA THR A 773 23.28 13.47 13.10
C THR A 773 22.08 12.67 13.59
N GLY A 774 21.55 12.93 14.78
CA GLY A 774 20.33 12.26 15.25
C GLY A 774 19.11 12.71 14.44
N VAL A 775 18.80 14.00 14.50
CA VAL A 775 17.75 14.65 13.69
C VAL A 775 18.34 15.81 12.90
N TYR A 776 18.34 15.69 11.57
CA TYR A 776 18.76 16.73 10.65
C TYR A 776 17.55 17.58 10.22
N GLN A 777 17.63 18.90 10.43
CA GLN A 777 16.57 19.84 10.06
C GLN A 777 17.05 20.83 8.97
N HIS A 778 16.57 20.67 7.74
CA HIS A 778 17.00 21.56 6.65
C HIS A 778 16.42 22.99 6.78
N LYS A 779 15.21 23.14 7.31
CA LYS A 779 14.50 24.43 7.51
C LYS A 779 14.69 25.40 6.33
N THR A 780 14.21 24.99 5.16
CA THR A 780 14.25 25.85 3.96
C THR A 780 12.96 25.75 3.18
N ALA A 781 12.36 26.91 2.94
CA ALA A 781 11.16 27.13 2.15
C ALA A 781 11.48 28.10 1.00
N VAL A 782 11.16 27.74 -0.23
CA VAL A 782 11.30 28.58 -1.42
C VAL A 782 9.93 28.75 -2.09
N ASN A 783 9.87 29.49 -3.21
CA ASN A 783 8.73 29.56 -4.13
C ASN A 783 7.35 29.69 -3.47
N GLY A 784 6.94 30.91 -3.12
CA GLY A 784 5.64 31.19 -2.50
C GLY A 784 5.59 30.88 -0.99
N LEU A 785 6.41 29.95 -0.49
CA LEU A 785 6.51 29.61 0.94
C LEU A 785 7.68 30.29 1.67
N SER A 786 8.45 31.16 0.99
CA SER A 786 9.65 31.78 1.55
C SER A 786 9.42 32.68 2.78
N PHE A 787 8.17 33.08 3.03
CA PHE A 787 7.77 33.78 4.26
C PHE A 787 7.95 32.91 5.52
N MET A 788 7.87 31.58 5.39
CA MET A 788 8.05 30.64 6.50
C MET A 788 9.43 30.76 7.13
N ASN A 789 10.49 30.95 6.33
CA ASN A 789 11.85 31.15 6.85
C ASN A 789 11.97 32.40 7.74
N ALA A 790 11.21 33.45 7.44
CA ALA A 790 11.24 34.71 8.19
C ALA A 790 10.38 34.67 9.47
N LEU A 791 9.38 33.79 9.51
CA LEU A 791 8.55 33.52 10.69
C LEU A 791 9.14 32.43 11.60
N ASP A 792 10.07 31.62 11.07
CA ASP A 792 10.63 30.43 11.71
C ASP A 792 9.56 29.44 12.24
N ARG A 793 8.44 29.34 11.50
CA ARG A 793 7.36 28.41 11.82
C ARG A 793 7.54 27.12 11.03
N TRP A 794 8.15 26.14 11.67
CA TRP A 794 8.31 24.79 11.15
C TRP A 794 7.47 23.78 11.94
N ASP A 795 7.07 24.18 13.14
CA ASP A 795 6.19 23.45 14.05
C ASP A 795 6.65 22.00 14.30
N TYR A 796 7.96 21.84 14.48
CA TYR A 796 8.60 20.58 14.88
C TYR A 796 8.47 20.35 16.38
N VAL A 797 8.01 19.15 16.75
CA VAL A 797 7.89 18.73 18.16
C VAL A 797 8.56 17.36 18.35
N TYR A 798 9.39 17.24 19.38
CA TYR A 798 10.11 16.03 19.77
C TYR A 798 9.70 15.66 21.20
N ILE A 799 8.99 14.55 21.36
CA ILE A 799 8.55 14.00 22.65
C ILE A 799 9.31 12.71 22.90
N ASP A 800 10.02 12.61 24.03
CA ASP A 800 10.75 11.40 24.45
C ASP A 800 11.65 10.78 23.36
N VAL A 801 12.40 11.64 22.67
CA VAL A 801 13.37 11.25 21.63
C VAL A 801 14.74 11.00 22.27
N ASN A 802 15.13 9.73 22.32
CA ASN A 802 16.41 9.24 22.81
C ASN A 802 17.41 9.13 21.64
N ILE A 803 18.57 9.77 21.78
CA ILE A 803 19.61 9.80 20.74
C ILE A 803 20.95 9.39 21.35
N THR A 804 21.55 8.34 20.80
CA THR A 804 22.80 7.73 21.29
C THR A 804 23.81 7.57 20.15
N GLY A 805 25.11 7.62 20.47
CA GLY A 805 26.20 7.53 19.49
C GLY A 805 26.40 8.75 18.57
N ALA A 806 25.45 9.68 18.50
CA ALA A 806 25.52 10.80 17.57
C ALA A 806 26.55 11.88 17.92
N THR A 807 27.18 12.46 16.89
CA THR A 807 28.09 13.61 17.05
C THR A 807 27.33 14.92 17.16
N GLN A 808 26.14 14.99 16.56
CA GLN A 808 25.18 16.08 16.70
C GLN A 808 23.76 15.51 16.89
N ASN A 809 23.19 15.61 18.09
CA ASN A 809 21.83 15.10 18.35
C ASN A 809 20.77 15.77 17.46
N TYR A 810 20.85 17.09 17.29
CA TYR A 810 19.95 17.86 16.43
C TYR A 810 20.73 18.92 15.64
N SER A 811 20.46 19.05 14.34
CA SER A 811 20.97 20.16 13.51
C SER A 811 19.94 21.29 13.39
N ASN A 812 20.44 22.52 13.23
CA ASN A 812 19.63 23.71 12.90
C ASN A 812 18.43 23.99 13.84
N VAL A 813 18.58 23.65 15.13
CA VAL A 813 17.54 23.87 16.14
C VAL A 813 17.30 25.36 16.34
N THR A 814 16.03 25.76 16.44
CA THR A 814 15.61 27.14 16.73
C THR A 814 14.70 27.19 17.96
N ALA A 815 14.39 28.40 18.45
CA ALA A 815 13.61 28.58 19.67
C ALA A 815 12.13 28.16 19.54
N ASN A 816 11.66 27.90 18.32
CA ASN A 816 10.30 27.44 18.03
C ASN A 816 10.19 25.90 18.00
N ASP A 817 11.32 25.17 17.92
CA ASP A 817 11.28 23.71 18.06
C ASP A 817 10.98 23.33 19.50
N ARG A 818 10.06 22.38 19.69
CA ARG A 818 9.59 22.00 21.03
C ARG A 818 10.14 20.63 21.41
N HIS A 819 10.98 20.60 22.43
CA HIS A 819 11.40 19.36 23.08
C HIS A 819 10.56 19.17 24.34
N LEU A 820 9.88 18.03 24.44
CA LEU A 820 8.88 17.69 25.46
C LEU A 820 9.11 16.25 25.96
N THR A 821 8.38 15.89 27.00
CA THR A 821 8.23 14.53 27.52
C THR A 821 6.76 14.14 27.58
N ALA A 822 6.43 12.86 27.75
CA ALA A 822 5.06 12.41 27.97
C ALA A 822 4.37 13.13 29.16
N ALA A 823 5.14 13.58 30.16
CA ALA A 823 4.64 14.34 31.30
C ALA A 823 4.20 15.79 30.96
N ASP A 824 4.63 16.32 29.82
CA ASP A 824 4.18 17.64 29.31
C ASP A 824 2.86 17.53 28.51
N LEU A 825 2.45 16.30 28.15
CA LEU A 825 1.20 16.05 27.43
C LEU A 825 -0.01 16.07 28.38
N THR A 826 -1.17 16.45 27.83
CA THR A 826 -2.45 16.33 28.54
C THR A 826 -3.39 15.44 27.75
N ALA A 827 -3.46 14.16 28.14
CA ALA A 827 -4.30 13.16 27.50
C ALA A 827 -5.78 13.59 27.44
N GLY A 828 -6.47 13.19 26.37
CA GLY A 828 -7.91 13.45 26.19
C GLY A 828 -8.28 14.92 26.01
N ARG A 829 -7.32 15.81 25.71
CA ARG A 829 -7.57 17.27 25.55
C ARG A 829 -8.06 17.67 24.15
N LEU A 830 -8.06 16.74 23.18
CA LEU A 830 -8.41 17.02 21.79
C LEU A 830 -9.80 17.66 21.68
N SER A 831 -9.82 18.89 21.16
CA SER A 831 -10.99 19.74 21.05
C SER A 831 -10.75 20.84 20.02
N TYR A 832 -11.84 21.29 19.39
CA TYR A 832 -11.81 22.42 18.45
C TYR A 832 -12.88 23.45 18.84
N SER A 833 -12.55 24.74 18.68
CA SER A 833 -13.50 25.83 18.86
C SER A 833 -13.33 26.88 17.77
N SER A 834 -14.37 27.11 16.96
CA SER A 834 -14.36 28.17 15.94
C SER A 834 -14.51 29.57 16.58
N SER A 835 -14.12 30.61 15.85
CA SER A 835 -14.21 31.99 16.33
C SER A 835 -15.54 32.70 15.99
N TYR A 836 -16.43 31.99 15.28
CA TYR A 836 -17.68 32.52 14.74
C TYR A 836 -18.87 32.06 15.59
N ALA A 837 -19.84 32.96 15.82
CA ALA A 837 -21.16 32.51 16.26
C ALA A 837 -21.75 31.59 15.19
N GLU A 838 -22.28 30.44 15.61
CA GLU A 838 -22.23 29.12 14.94
C GLU A 838 -22.94 28.99 13.56
N THR A 839 -23.36 30.08 12.92
CA THR A 839 -23.94 30.07 11.56
C THR A 839 -23.58 31.29 10.68
N HIS A 840 -22.54 32.06 11.01
CA HIS A 840 -22.23 33.32 10.31
C HIS A 840 -20.79 33.41 9.74
N ILE A 841 -20.29 32.30 9.19
CA ILE A 841 -19.15 32.32 8.27
C ILE A 841 -19.65 32.77 6.89
N THR A 842 -19.16 33.92 6.43
CA THR A 842 -19.57 34.55 5.17
C THR A 842 -18.41 34.60 4.18
N GLN A 843 -18.73 34.43 2.90
CA GLN A 843 -17.74 34.40 1.84
C GLN A 843 -16.97 35.72 1.73
N LYS A 844 -15.64 35.64 1.65
CA LYS A 844 -14.74 36.77 1.36
C LYS A 844 -13.78 36.36 0.25
N ASN A 845 -13.67 37.19 -0.79
CA ASN A 845 -12.76 36.96 -1.92
C ASN A 845 -12.90 35.56 -2.59
N GLY A 846 -14.11 34.97 -2.58
CA GLY A 846 -14.39 33.66 -3.19
C GLY A 846 -14.26 32.45 -2.26
N VAL A 847 -13.74 32.62 -1.04
CA VAL A 847 -13.53 31.57 -0.03
C VAL A 847 -14.29 31.83 1.27
N PHE A 848 -14.52 30.78 2.04
CA PHE A 848 -15.01 30.78 3.41
C PHE A 848 -13.84 30.41 4.33
N ASP A 849 -13.65 31.17 5.40
CA ASP A 849 -12.53 31.02 6.32
C ASP A 849 -13.00 30.25 7.55
N LEU A 850 -12.56 28.99 7.68
CA LEU A 850 -13.01 28.10 8.76
C LEU A 850 -12.22 28.28 10.06
N GLN A 851 -11.24 29.19 10.11
CA GLN A 851 -10.29 29.30 11.22
C GLN A 851 -10.91 29.33 12.63
N GLY A 852 -10.40 28.42 13.46
CA GLY A 852 -10.66 28.33 14.89
C GLY A 852 -9.38 28.08 15.70
N VAL A 853 -9.56 27.49 16.87
CA VAL A 853 -8.49 27.09 17.78
C VAL A 853 -8.62 25.60 18.06
N LYS A 854 -7.64 24.82 17.56
CA LYS A 854 -7.44 23.43 17.99
C LYS A 854 -6.72 23.43 19.33
N THR A 855 -7.19 22.61 20.27
CA THR A 855 -6.45 22.26 21.48
C THR A 855 -6.24 20.75 21.47
N ASP A 856 -5.00 20.29 21.48
CA ASP A 856 -4.62 18.87 21.50
C ASP A 856 -3.76 18.56 22.74
N SER A 857 -3.26 17.33 22.87
CA SER A 857 -2.40 16.91 23.99
C SER A 857 -1.11 17.74 24.11
N ILE A 858 -0.62 18.34 23.02
CA ILE A 858 0.60 19.17 22.96
C ILE A 858 0.33 20.64 23.32
N GLY A 859 -0.80 21.21 22.93
CA GLY A 859 -1.16 22.58 23.26
C GLY A 859 -2.29 23.16 22.42
N LYS A 860 -2.34 24.50 22.34
CA LYS A 860 -3.23 25.23 21.45
C LYS A 860 -2.53 25.58 20.15
N THR A 861 -3.23 25.43 19.03
CA THR A 861 -2.88 25.96 17.72
C THR A 861 -4.03 26.87 17.28
N ALA A 862 -3.73 28.14 16.98
CA ALA A 862 -4.74 29.17 16.72
C ALA A 862 -4.63 29.69 15.28
N GLY A 863 -5.70 29.49 14.52
CA GLY A 863 -5.67 29.60 13.06
C GLY A 863 -4.89 28.44 12.44
N TYR A 864 -5.36 27.99 11.29
CA TYR A 864 -4.63 27.01 10.51
C TYR A 864 -3.38 27.67 9.89
N GLU A 865 -2.30 26.90 9.71
CA GLU A 865 -1.02 27.49 9.38
C GLU A 865 -1.02 28.19 8.01
N ALA A 866 -0.33 29.33 7.90
CA ALA A 866 -0.40 30.20 6.74
C ALA A 866 0.14 29.58 5.43
N TRP A 867 0.74 28.38 5.49
CA TRP A 867 1.13 27.61 4.31
C TRP A 867 0.03 26.65 3.82
N ASP A 868 -0.91 26.22 4.67
CA ASP A 868 -2.00 25.25 4.40
C ASP A 868 -3.34 25.76 5.00
N PRO A 869 -3.85 26.93 4.58
CA PRO A 869 -4.93 27.59 5.30
C PRO A 869 -6.28 26.87 5.14
N ASP A 870 -6.99 26.67 6.25
CA ASP A 870 -8.31 26.02 6.31
C ASP A 870 -9.42 26.89 5.69
N LEU A 871 -9.56 26.75 4.36
CA LEU A 871 -10.41 27.56 3.50
C LEU A 871 -11.28 26.66 2.62
N ILE A 872 -12.58 26.96 2.59
CA ILE A 872 -13.52 26.34 1.65
C ILE A 872 -13.75 27.27 0.45
N THR A 873 -13.59 26.75 -0.76
CA THR A 873 -13.94 27.45 -1.99
C THR A 873 -15.42 27.31 -2.33
N THR A 874 -15.86 28.08 -3.34
CA THR A 874 -17.21 27.93 -3.91
C THR A 874 -17.43 26.55 -4.57
N LYS A 875 -16.36 25.81 -4.91
CA LYS A 875 -16.46 24.47 -5.50
C LYS A 875 -16.74 23.44 -4.42
N GLU A 876 -15.99 23.45 -3.33
CA GLU A 876 -16.14 22.48 -2.22
C GLU A 876 -17.45 22.71 -1.45
N LEU A 877 -17.87 23.97 -1.27
CA LEU A 877 -19.23 24.27 -0.78
C LEU A 877 -20.32 23.66 -1.68
N ARG A 878 -20.09 23.50 -2.99
CA ARG A 878 -21.06 22.80 -3.85
C ARG A 878 -21.12 21.32 -3.51
N GLY A 879 -19.98 20.65 -3.37
CA GLY A 879 -19.90 19.24 -3.00
C GLY A 879 -20.59 18.98 -1.66
N ALA A 880 -20.30 19.79 -0.64
CA ALA A 880 -20.97 19.72 0.66
C ALA A 880 -22.50 19.88 0.54
N ILE A 881 -22.99 20.78 -0.32
CA ILE A 881 -24.43 20.94 -0.60
C ILE A 881 -25.01 19.77 -1.41
N GLU A 882 -24.22 19.08 -2.23
CA GLU A 882 -24.64 17.87 -2.97
C GLU A 882 -24.75 16.65 -2.04
N GLN A 883 -23.78 16.48 -1.13
CA GLN A 883 -23.72 15.37 -0.17
C GLN A 883 -24.67 15.58 1.01
N ASN A 884 -24.53 16.69 1.73
CA ASN A 884 -25.20 16.93 3.01
C ASN A 884 -26.50 17.74 2.87
N GLY A 885 -26.74 18.37 1.72
CA GLY A 885 -27.89 19.25 1.51
C GLY A 885 -27.72 20.64 2.14
N PHE A 886 -28.83 21.27 2.52
CA PHE A 886 -28.84 22.58 3.17
C PHE A 886 -30.03 22.78 4.11
N TRP A 887 -29.85 23.67 5.09
CA TRP A 887 -30.87 24.07 6.06
C TRP A 887 -31.22 25.56 5.89
N THR A 888 -32.30 25.99 6.53
CA THR A 888 -32.51 27.41 6.86
C THR A 888 -32.36 27.64 8.36
N THR A 889 -31.81 28.78 8.74
CA THR A 889 -31.83 29.25 10.12
C THR A 889 -33.18 29.89 10.45
N ALA A 890 -33.48 30.09 11.74
CA ALA A 890 -34.76 30.67 12.18
C ALA A 890 -35.04 32.11 11.66
N ASP A 891 -33.99 32.84 11.25
CA ASP A 891 -34.06 34.15 10.59
C ASP A 891 -34.11 34.06 9.04
N GLY A 892 -34.16 32.86 8.48
CA GLY A 892 -34.37 32.60 7.05
C GLY A 892 -33.12 32.63 6.17
N ARG A 893 -31.91 32.72 6.76
CA ARG A 893 -30.66 32.54 6.01
C ARG A 893 -30.50 31.06 5.64
N ARG A 894 -29.78 30.79 4.55
CA ARG A 894 -29.50 29.42 4.08
C ARG A 894 -28.10 29.03 4.54
N VAL A 895 -27.94 27.83 5.08
CA VAL A 895 -26.64 27.33 5.56
C VAL A 895 -26.37 25.92 5.05
N ALA A 896 -25.09 25.62 4.82
CA ALA A 896 -24.58 24.28 4.53
C ALA A 896 -23.68 23.82 5.68
N LEU A 897 -23.68 22.52 5.95
CA LEU A 897 -22.75 21.88 6.88
C LEU A 897 -21.44 21.57 6.14
N ILE A 898 -20.32 22.02 6.68
CA ILE A 898 -18.97 21.58 6.33
C ILE A 898 -18.43 20.80 7.52
N GLU A 899 -17.83 19.65 7.27
CA GLU A 899 -17.30 18.77 8.31
C GLU A 899 -15.80 18.67 8.19
N GLU A 900 -15.11 18.90 9.30
CA GLU A 900 -13.66 18.89 9.34
C GLU A 900 -13.16 17.90 10.38
N TYR A 901 -12.08 17.21 10.05
CA TYR A 901 -11.37 16.34 10.97
C TYR A 901 -10.20 17.11 11.56
N TYR A 902 -10.09 17.13 12.89
CA TYR A 902 -8.96 17.72 13.62
C TYR A 902 -8.23 16.65 14.44
N ALA A 903 -6.91 16.60 14.31
CA ALA A 903 -6.06 15.55 14.85
C ALA A 903 -5.22 16.01 16.06
N ASP A 904 -5.09 15.13 17.05
CA ASP A 904 -4.09 15.28 18.09
C ASP A 904 -2.69 15.06 17.51
N ARG A 905 -1.82 16.06 17.59
CA ARG A 905 -0.47 15.97 17.05
C ARG A 905 0.41 14.88 17.69
N ALA A 906 0.17 14.49 18.94
CA ALA A 906 0.98 13.48 19.63
C ALA A 906 0.54 12.04 19.36
N THR A 907 -0.75 11.80 19.09
CA THR A 907 -1.32 10.45 18.93
C THR A 907 -1.93 10.18 17.56
N ALA A 908 -2.10 11.22 16.73
CA ALA A 908 -2.88 11.21 15.50
C ALA A 908 -4.37 10.82 15.66
N ASP A 909 -4.90 10.72 16.89
CA ASP A 909 -6.34 10.56 17.13
C ASP A 909 -7.11 11.74 16.54
N VAL A 910 -8.25 11.51 15.88
CA VAL A 910 -9.09 12.58 15.32
C VAL A 910 -10.41 12.78 16.06
N ILE A 911 -10.92 14.00 15.99
CA ILE A 911 -12.34 14.36 16.16
C ILE A 911 -12.88 14.86 14.83
N LYS A 912 -14.16 14.59 14.53
CA LYS A 912 -14.92 15.22 13.43
C LYS A 912 -15.78 16.34 14.02
N VAL A 913 -15.88 17.48 13.36
CA VAL A 913 -16.71 18.62 13.80
C VAL A 913 -17.51 19.22 12.65
N GLY A 914 -18.78 19.56 12.92
CA GLY A 914 -19.65 20.28 11.98
C GLY A 914 -19.50 21.81 12.09
N ILE A 915 -19.40 22.48 10.95
CA ILE A 915 -19.23 23.94 10.83
C ILE A 915 -20.24 24.47 9.79
N PHE A 916 -21.21 25.29 10.24
CA PHE A 916 -22.19 25.89 9.33
C PHE A 916 -21.67 27.16 8.64
N VAL A 917 -21.66 27.14 7.31
CA VAL A 917 -21.34 28.28 6.45
C VAL A 917 -22.59 28.86 5.79
N GLU A 918 -22.66 30.19 5.66
CA GLU A 918 -23.81 30.86 5.05
C GLU A 918 -23.76 30.78 3.51
N ILE A 919 -24.76 30.11 2.91
CA ILE A 919 -24.89 30.00 1.46
C ILE A 919 -25.29 31.38 0.90
N PRO A 920 -24.43 32.05 0.10
CA PRO A 920 -24.69 33.40 -0.39
C PRO A 920 -26.04 33.48 -1.10
N SER A 921 -26.81 34.57 -0.92
CA SER A 921 -28.12 34.73 -1.56
C SER A 921 -28.06 34.72 -3.10
N SER A 922 -26.91 35.08 -3.67
CA SER A 922 -26.58 34.97 -5.09
C SER A 922 -26.34 33.53 -5.57
N TYR A 923 -26.14 32.58 -4.67
CA TYR A 923 -25.89 31.19 -5.01
C TYR A 923 -27.19 30.48 -5.44
N VAL A 924 -27.17 29.94 -6.66
CA VAL A 924 -28.34 29.36 -7.33
C VAL A 924 -28.43 27.87 -7.02
N LEU A 925 -29.41 27.50 -6.18
CA LEU A 925 -29.69 26.11 -5.78
C LEU A 925 -30.59 25.37 -6.78
N SER A 926 -30.31 25.47 -8.09
CA SER A 926 -31.10 24.79 -9.13
C SER A 926 -30.27 23.75 -9.89
N ALA A 927 -30.93 22.66 -10.30
CA ALA A 927 -30.28 21.45 -10.85
C ALA A 927 -29.27 21.71 -11.99
N GLY A 928 -29.40 22.79 -12.76
CA GLY A 928 -28.47 23.14 -13.84
C GLY A 928 -27.07 23.60 -13.41
N ARG A 929 -26.74 23.58 -12.10
CA ARG A 929 -25.38 23.80 -11.58
C ARG A 929 -24.82 22.62 -10.75
N PHE A 930 -25.63 21.60 -10.52
CA PHE A 930 -25.25 20.40 -9.77
C PHE A 930 -25.12 19.22 -10.75
N THR A 931 -24.42 18.17 -10.35
CA THR A 931 -24.08 17.06 -11.25
C THR A 931 -25.30 16.28 -11.75
N SER A 932 -26.38 16.20 -10.96
CA SER A 932 -27.73 15.82 -11.44
C SER A 932 -28.90 16.09 -10.47
N ILE A 933 -28.65 16.52 -9.23
CA ILE A 933 -29.64 16.54 -8.14
C ILE A 933 -30.10 17.97 -7.79
N THR A 934 -31.34 18.13 -7.32
CA THR A 934 -31.76 19.35 -6.59
C THR A 934 -31.38 19.15 -5.12
N PRO A 935 -30.50 20.00 -4.53
CA PRO A 935 -29.99 19.79 -3.18
C PRO A 935 -31.08 19.51 -2.15
N ALA A 936 -30.82 18.54 -1.26
CA ALA A 936 -31.74 18.20 -0.19
C ALA A 936 -31.97 19.41 0.72
N TYR A 937 -33.25 19.70 1.02
CA TYR A 937 -33.61 20.72 1.98
C TYR A 937 -33.99 20.05 3.30
N ASN A 938 -33.11 20.19 4.29
CA ASN A 938 -33.18 19.46 5.56
C ASN A 938 -34.08 20.15 6.60
N GLY A 939 -34.66 21.30 6.25
CA GLY A 939 -35.62 22.02 7.08
C GLY A 939 -35.04 23.25 7.78
N VAL A 940 -35.57 23.55 8.96
CA VAL A 940 -35.11 24.66 9.81
C VAL A 940 -34.14 24.10 10.85
N LEU A 941 -32.90 24.55 10.85
CA LEU A 941 -31.84 24.10 11.75
C LEU A 941 -32.21 24.36 13.22
N ASN A 942 -32.23 23.32 14.05
CA ASN A 942 -32.41 23.45 15.49
C ASN A 942 -31.08 23.77 16.17
N GLN A 943 -30.77 25.06 16.36
CA GLN A 943 -29.58 25.53 17.08
C GLN A 943 -29.56 25.18 18.59
N ASN A 944 -30.53 24.41 19.10
CA ASN A 944 -30.55 23.89 20.47
C ASN A 944 -30.72 22.35 20.46
N SER A 945 -30.40 21.71 19.33
CA SER A 945 -30.27 20.26 19.21
C SER A 945 -29.16 19.74 20.14
N LYS A 946 -29.18 18.44 20.39
CA LYS A 946 -28.13 17.74 21.15
C LYS A 946 -27.57 16.64 20.28
N ALA A 947 -26.24 16.57 20.23
CA ALA A 947 -25.56 15.48 19.55
C ALA A 947 -26.05 14.08 19.97
N PRO A 948 -26.02 13.11 19.03
CA PRO A 948 -26.35 11.72 19.32
C PRO A 948 -25.62 11.17 20.53
N THR A 949 -26.26 10.28 21.29
CA THR A 949 -25.55 9.46 22.26
C THR A 949 -25.02 8.22 21.55
N ALA A 950 -23.78 8.30 21.06
CA ALA A 950 -23.04 7.16 20.54
C ALA A 950 -22.46 6.31 21.68
N VAL A 951 -22.46 4.99 21.56
CA VAL A 951 -22.16 4.02 22.63
C VAL A 951 -21.19 2.96 22.10
N ASN A 952 -20.04 2.81 22.78
CA ASN A 952 -19.00 1.88 22.34
C ASN A 952 -19.48 0.42 22.16
N ASP A 953 -18.98 -0.21 21.10
CA ASP A 953 -19.29 -1.59 20.72
C ASP A 953 -18.16 -2.57 21.03
N ILE A 954 -18.53 -3.85 21.06
CA ILE A 954 -17.60 -4.97 21.17
C ILE A 954 -17.91 -6.05 20.13
N ALA A 955 -16.87 -6.58 19.50
CA ALA A 955 -16.96 -7.71 18.57
C ALA A 955 -15.90 -8.78 18.87
N ASN A 956 -16.10 -9.98 18.34
CA ASN A 956 -15.14 -11.07 18.40
C ASN A 956 -15.02 -11.71 17.03
N VAL A 957 -13.80 -12.02 16.61
CA VAL A 957 -13.47 -12.61 15.31
C VAL A 957 -12.25 -13.52 15.47
N LYS A 958 -11.99 -14.38 14.49
CA LYS A 958 -10.75 -15.16 14.44
C LYS A 958 -9.71 -14.45 13.58
N GLN A 959 -8.43 -14.63 13.88
CA GLN A 959 -7.33 -14.20 13.00
C GLN A 959 -7.57 -14.68 11.56
N GLY A 960 -7.34 -13.82 10.57
CA GLY A 960 -7.56 -14.12 9.15
C GLY A 960 -9.02 -14.22 8.71
N HIS A 961 -9.98 -13.85 9.56
CA HIS A 961 -11.41 -13.79 9.22
C HIS A 961 -11.96 -12.36 9.38
N SER A 962 -13.11 -12.08 8.75
CA SER A 962 -13.84 -10.82 8.92
C SER A 962 -15.09 -10.97 9.82
N VAL A 963 -15.57 -9.84 10.33
CA VAL A 963 -16.83 -9.74 11.09
C VAL A 963 -17.58 -8.47 10.70
N VAL A 964 -18.90 -8.60 10.51
CA VAL A 964 -19.82 -7.47 10.27
C VAL A 964 -20.41 -7.01 11.60
N ILE A 965 -20.39 -5.70 11.85
CA ILE A 965 -20.78 -5.06 13.12
C ILE A 965 -21.81 -3.97 12.81
N ASP A 966 -22.99 -4.05 13.44
CA ASP A 966 -24.00 -2.98 13.41
C ASP A 966 -23.69 -1.96 14.51
N VAL A 967 -23.00 -0.89 14.12
CA VAL A 967 -22.48 0.16 15.04
C VAL A 967 -23.53 1.20 15.42
N LEU A 968 -24.75 1.11 14.87
CA LEU A 968 -25.86 2.01 15.22
C LEU A 968 -26.91 1.32 16.12
N ALA A 969 -26.80 0.01 16.37
CA ALA A 969 -27.79 -0.80 17.08
C ALA A 969 -28.10 -0.35 18.52
N ASN A 970 -27.13 0.27 19.19
CA ASN A 970 -27.16 0.72 20.58
C ASN A 970 -27.31 2.25 20.72
N ASP A 971 -27.20 2.97 19.60
CA ASP A 971 -27.14 4.42 19.51
C ASP A 971 -28.51 5.09 19.42
N LYS A 972 -28.58 6.36 19.83
CA LYS A 972 -29.82 7.14 19.80
C LYS A 972 -29.59 8.64 19.86
N ASP A 973 -30.49 9.37 19.22
CA ASP A 973 -30.61 10.80 19.42
C ASP A 973 -31.40 11.15 20.71
N PRO A 974 -30.95 12.13 21.54
CA PRO A 974 -31.68 12.55 22.74
C PRO A 974 -32.99 13.31 22.53
N ASP A 975 -33.15 13.99 21.38
CA ASP A 975 -34.34 14.76 21.01
C ASP A 975 -35.32 13.97 20.12
N GLY A 976 -34.85 12.84 19.56
CA GLY A 976 -35.61 11.87 18.78
C GLY A 976 -35.39 11.99 17.27
N ASP A 977 -34.38 12.72 16.84
CA ASP A 977 -34.00 12.88 15.45
C ASP A 977 -33.35 11.61 14.88
N LYS A 978 -33.22 11.51 13.55
CA LYS A 978 -32.64 10.34 12.91
C LYS A 978 -31.12 10.44 12.91
N ILE A 979 -30.47 9.30 13.16
CA ILE A 979 -29.01 9.16 13.11
C ILE A 979 -28.56 8.33 11.92
N HIS A 980 -27.31 8.51 11.52
CA HIS A 980 -26.61 7.69 10.53
C HIS A 980 -25.11 7.62 10.84
N LEU A 981 -24.44 6.61 10.26
CA LEU A 981 -22.98 6.46 10.27
C LEU A 981 -22.38 7.53 9.37
N ASP A 982 -21.32 8.17 9.85
CA ASP A 982 -20.77 9.42 9.32
C ASP A 982 -19.23 9.38 9.19
N GLY A 983 -18.71 8.22 8.78
CA GLY A 983 -17.28 7.95 8.59
C GLY A 983 -16.64 7.08 9.67
N ILE A 984 -15.48 6.51 9.34
CA ILE A 984 -14.73 5.56 10.14
C ILE A 984 -13.29 6.08 10.29
N PHE A 985 -12.69 5.87 11.47
CA PHE A 985 -11.29 6.18 11.74
C PHE A 985 -10.58 4.99 12.38
N SER A 986 -9.55 4.48 11.71
CA SER A 986 -8.67 3.40 12.16
C SER A 986 -7.21 3.83 12.06
N GLN A 987 -6.35 3.26 12.91
CA GLN A 987 -4.89 3.43 12.87
C GLN A 987 -4.14 2.10 12.66
N SER A 988 -4.84 0.96 12.67
CA SER A 988 -4.28 -0.41 12.74
C SER A 988 -5.10 -1.41 11.92
N SER A 989 -6.42 -1.36 12.08
CA SER A 989 -7.41 -2.24 11.47
C SER A 989 -7.75 -1.86 10.04
N HIS A 990 -7.89 -2.85 9.15
CA HIS A 990 -8.61 -2.67 7.89
C HIS A 990 -10.12 -2.77 8.15
N VAL A 991 -10.86 -1.70 7.86
CA VAL A 991 -12.31 -1.60 8.12
C VAL A 991 -13.01 -0.92 6.96
N VAL A 992 -14.11 -1.52 6.50
CA VAL A 992 -14.94 -1.02 5.39
C VAL A 992 -16.32 -0.62 5.90
N ASP A 993 -16.81 0.54 5.49
CA ASP A 993 -18.21 0.95 5.67
C ASP A 993 -19.09 0.23 4.63
N ASN A 994 -20.14 -0.46 5.08
CA ASN A 994 -21.06 -1.17 4.19
C ASN A 994 -22.19 -0.27 3.63
N GLY A 995 -22.27 1.00 4.08
CA GLY A 995 -23.23 2.00 3.61
C GLY A 995 -24.66 1.82 4.13
N ASP A 996 -24.90 0.87 5.04
CA ASP A 996 -26.20 0.56 5.63
C ASP A 996 -26.27 0.78 7.15
N GLY A 997 -25.21 1.36 7.75
CA GLY A 997 -25.03 1.49 9.19
C GLY A 997 -24.23 0.35 9.83
N THR A 998 -23.83 -0.66 9.04
CA THR A 998 -22.89 -1.70 9.47
C THR A 998 -21.49 -1.48 8.90
N VAL A 999 -20.48 -2.02 9.58
CA VAL A 999 -19.07 -1.99 9.15
C VAL A 999 -18.50 -3.41 9.11
N THR A 1000 -17.58 -3.66 8.20
CA THR A 1000 -16.85 -4.93 8.09
C THR A 1000 -15.41 -4.74 8.58
N TYR A 1001 -15.06 -5.40 9.68
CA TYR A 1001 -13.70 -5.48 10.20
C TYR A 1001 -13.00 -6.72 9.62
N PHE A 1002 -11.75 -6.58 9.18
CA PHE A 1002 -10.92 -7.68 8.67
C PHE A 1002 -9.76 -7.94 9.64
N ALA A 1003 -9.73 -9.13 10.25
CA ALA A 1003 -8.65 -9.51 11.15
C ALA A 1003 -7.41 -9.95 10.36
N ASP A 1004 -6.27 -9.35 10.67
CA ASP A 1004 -4.97 -9.78 10.14
C ASP A 1004 -4.70 -11.27 10.51
N PRO A 1005 -4.24 -12.12 9.57
CA PRO A 1005 -3.95 -13.53 9.83
C PRO A 1005 -2.94 -13.79 10.96
N ASN A 1006 -2.05 -12.81 11.22
CA ASN A 1006 -0.96 -12.92 12.17
C ASN A 1006 -1.25 -12.21 13.50
N PHE A 1007 -2.32 -11.41 13.56
CA PHE A 1007 -2.69 -10.66 14.77
C PHE A 1007 -3.56 -11.48 15.71
N LYS A 1008 -3.27 -11.34 17.01
CA LYS A 1008 -4.11 -11.84 18.10
C LYS A 1008 -4.10 -10.84 19.26
N GLY A 1009 -5.28 -10.44 19.72
CA GLY A 1009 -5.40 -9.51 20.84
C GLY A 1009 -6.67 -8.68 20.77
N GLN A 1010 -6.62 -7.49 21.34
CA GLN A 1010 -7.67 -6.48 21.17
C GLN A 1010 -7.19 -5.43 20.17
N ASP A 1011 -8.04 -5.13 19.20
CA ASP A 1011 -7.85 -4.08 18.21
C ASP A 1011 -8.99 -3.05 18.32
N VAL A 1012 -8.73 -1.82 17.91
CA VAL A 1012 -9.58 -0.67 18.20
C VAL A 1012 -9.67 0.28 17.01
N PHE A 1013 -10.90 0.54 16.58
CA PHE A 1013 -11.22 1.62 15.65
C PHE A 1013 -12.36 2.47 16.20
N TYR A 1014 -12.65 3.59 15.53
CA TYR A 1014 -13.68 4.53 15.91
C TYR A 1014 -14.63 4.82 14.75
N TYR A 1015 -15.85 5.20 15.07
CA TYR A 1015 -16.85 5.63 14.11
C TYR A 1015 -17.50 6.94 14.56
N PHE A 1016 -18.09 7.66 13.59
CA PHE A 1016 -18.83 8.89 13.82
C PHE A 1016 -20.31 8.71 13.53
N VAL A 1017 -21.15 9.39 14.30
CA VAL A 1017 -22.61 9.33 14.18
C VAL A 1017 -23.14 10.75 14.07
N GLN A 1018 -23.93 11.02 13.04
CA GLN A 1018 -24.51 12.33 12.78
C GLN A 1018 -26.04 12.29 12.79
N ASP A 1019 -26.67 13.32 13.37
CA ASP A 1019 -28.12 13.52 13.40
C ASP A 1019 -28.63 14.31 12.16
N THR A 1020 -29.93 14.68 12.13
CA THR A 1020 -30.49 15.51 11.06
C THR A 1020 -30.23 17.02 11.18
N ASN A 1021 -29.63 17.48 12.28
CA ASN A 1021 -29.22 18.87 12.50
C ASN A 1021 -27.70 19.08 12.24
N GLY A 1022 -26.94 18.03 11.94
CA GLY A 1022 -25.49 18.09 11.72
C GLY A 1022 -24.66 18.03 13.00
N ASP A 1023 -25.26 17.61 14.12
CA ASP A 1023 -24.55 17.34 15.35
C ASP A 1023 -23.88 15.96 15.28
N ILE A 1024 -22.60 15.89 15.65
CA ILE A 1024 -21.75 14.70 15.48
C ILE A 1024 -21.27 14.18 16.84
N SER A 1025 -21.29 12.86 17.01
CA SER A 1025 -20.69 12.14 18.13
C SER A 1025 -19.70 11.08 17.65
N LYS A 1026 -18.74 10.71 18.50
CA LYS A 1026 -17.72 9.69 18.26
C LYS A 1026 -17.89 8.54 19.26
N ALA A 1027 -17.79 7.31 18.79
CA ALA A 1027 -17.71 6.12 19.64
C ALA A 1027 -16.60 5.16 19.17
N GLN A 1028 -16.30 4.18 20.02
CA GLN A 1028 -15.19 3.22 19.85
C GLN A 1028 -15.73 1.81 19.67
N VAL A 1029 -15.15 1.05 18.74
CA VAL A 1029 -15.37 -0.40 18.63
C VAL A 1029 -14.12 -1.11 19.14
N THR A 1030 -14.30 -2.07 20.04
CA THR A 1030 -13.22 -2.98 20.48
C THR A 1030 -13.44 -4.37 19.91
N VAL A 1031 -12.54 -4.83 19.05
CA VAL A 1031 -12.59 -6.17 18.45
C VAL A 1031 -11.60 -7.08 19.16
N THR A 1032 -12.05 -8.23 19.64
CA THR A 1032 -11.17 -9.29 20.16
C THR A 1032 -10.90 -10.31 19.06
N VAL A 1033 -9.62 -10.49 18.72
CA VAL A 1033 -9.14 -11.42 17.70
C VAL A 1033 -8.58 -12.68 18.38
N ASP A 1034 -9.30 -13.79 18.22
CA ASP A 1034 -9.01 -15.11 18.75
C ASP A 1034 -8.30 -16.02 17.73
N VAL A 1035 -7.79 -17.17 18.21
CA VAL A 1035 -7.15 -18.22 17.39
C VAL A 1035 -8.17 -19.31 17.01
#